data_AF-A0A956SJZ9-F1
#
_entry.id   AF-A0A956SJZ9-F1
#
_cell.length_a   1.000
_cell.length_b   1.000
_cell.length_c   1.000
_cell.angle_alpha   90.00
_cell.angle_beta   90.00
_cell.angle_gamma   90.00
#
_symmetry.space_group_name_H-M   'P 1'
#
loop_
_entity.id
_entity.type
_entity.pdbx_description
1 polymer ?
#
loop_
_entity_poly.entity_id
_entity_poly.type
_entity_poly.pdbx_seq_one_letter_code
_entity_poly.pdbx_strand_id
1 'polypeptide(L)'
;DVDIINEVAKRSGWKMNQSFPGFDAAVNAVQSGSADALMAGTTITEARKQVFTFSDPYFDTKIIVATTKANRISSYEDLKGKTVGVKNGTTSQTFLEENKNKYGFSIKTFDTGDLMYNSLATGSVNAVMDDEAVIQYAIQQGKDLSLDIPGEPIGSFGFSVKKGSKYEYLVDDFNKALAEMKEDGTYEAIMNKWFGSSDSSESTDYSSRLNLTGSVTAKAIPVKSSYTIVSDSSFAPFEYQDESGKYVGIDMELIKAIAEQQGFTITIRNPGFDAALNAVQAGQADAVIAGMSITDARKEIFDFSDAYYSSNILLAVKNGSDIASYEDLKGKTVGAKNGTASYTFLESNKDKYGYTLKAFDEASGMYDSLNSGSIDALMDDEAVLLYAIQQGRDFATPIPGEKSGEYGFAVKKGANPELIEMFNNGLAALVESGKYDEILNKYFNSTEETSATTSTVDETTIIGLLKNNYGQLLSGLGITVGLALLSFAIAIIIGVIFGMFAVSPVKSLRVIASVFVDVVRGIPLMIVAAFIFWGIPNLIESITGQQSPINDFVAGTIALSLNSGAYIAEIVRGGIQAVPVGQMEASRSLGISYGTTMRKIILPQAGKIMLPNFINQFVITLKDTTIISAIGLVELFQAGKIIIARNYQSFRMYAILAIIYLVVITLLTRLARKLEKGGKQWHN
;
A
#
# COMPACT_ATOMS: atom_id res chain seq x y z
N ASP A 1 6.24 -17.89 -27.15
CA ASP A 1 5.07 -18.49 -27.80
C ASP A 1 3.92 -17.53 -28.03
N VAL A 2 3.26 -17.02 -26.98
CA VAL A 2 2.06 -16.16 -27.12
C VAL A 2 2.31 -14.91 -27.97
N ASP A 3 3.36 -14.16 -27.69
CA ASP A 3 3.68 -12.95 -28.46
C ASP A 3 4.00 -13.25 -29.93
N ILE A 4 4.70 -14.35 -30.20
CA ILE A 4 5.04 -14.79 -31.56
C ILE A 4 3.76 -15.17 -32.31
N ILE A 5 2.89 -15.99 -31.73
CA ILE A 5 1.67 -16.44 -32.43
C ILE A 5 0.66 -15.31 -32.61
N ASN A 6 0.61 -14.35 -31.70
CA ASN A 6 -0.22 -13.15 -31.85
C ASN A 6 0.26 -12.28 -33.01
N GLU A 7 1.57 -12.09 -33.14
CA GLU A 7 2.14 -11.32 -34.26
C GLU A 7 1.99 -12.07 -35.60
N VAL A 8 2.20 -13.39 -35.61
CA VAL A 8 1.93 -14.25 -36.78
C VAL A 8 0.46 -14.15 -37.20
N ALA A 9 -0.47 -14.21 -36.24
CA ALA A 9 -1.90 -14.10 -36.52
C ALA A 9 -2.26 -12.73 -37.10
N LYS A 10 -1.64 -11.65 -36.59
CA LYS A 10 -1.82 -10.29 -37.09
C LYS A 10 -1.34 -10.15 -38.53
N ARG A 11 -0.15 -10.67 -38.87
CA ARG A 11 0.43 -10.60 -40.23
C ARG A 11 -0.32 -11.47 -41.23
N SER A 12 -0.77 -12.64 -40.78
CA SER A 12 -1.44 -13.63 -41.62
C SER A 12 -2.96 -13.44 -41.66
N GLY A 13 -3.50 -12.46 -40.92
CA GLY A 13 -4.95 -12.18 -40.85
C GLY A 13 -5.76 -13.29 -40.18
N TRP A 14 -5.15 -14.08 -39.30
CA TRP A 14 -5.83 -15.18 -38.61
C TRP A 14 -6.78 -14.66 -37.52
N LYS A 15 -7.94 -15.31 -37.39
CA LYS A 15 -8.80 -15.19 -36.20
C LYS A 15 -8.48 -16.35 -35.27
N MET A 16 -7.75 -16.06 -34.21
CA MET A 16 -7.23 -17.07 -33.30
C MET A 16 -8.07 -17.20 -32.02
N ASN A 17 -8.19 -18.43 -31.51
CA ASN A 17 -8.72 -18.73 -30.19
C ASN A 17 -7.69 -19.59 -29.44
N GLN A 18 -7.16 -19.08 -28.33
CA GLN A 18 -6.12 -19.77 -27.56
C GLN A 18 -6.72 -20.52 -26.37
N SER A 19 -6.19 -21.71 -26.08
CA SER A 19 -6.51 -22.45 -24.86
C SER A 19 -5.23 -23.04 -24.25
N PHE A 20 -5.21 -23.20 -22.92
CA PHE A 20 -4.01 -23.56 -22.16
C PHE A 20 -4.23 -24.82 -21.30
N PRO A 21 -4.49 -26.00 -21.90
CA PRO A 21 -4.88 -27.21 -21.15
C PRO A 21 -3.69 -27.99 -20.53
N GLY A 22 -2.45 -27.52 -20.71
CA GLY A 22 -1.23 -28.28 -20.42
C GLY A 22 -0.72 -29.06 -21.65
N PHE A 23 0.59 -29.34 -21.70
CA PHE A 23 1.26 -29.84 -22.91
C PHE A 23 0.66 -31.16 -23.44
N ASP A 24 0.50 -32.17 -22.57
CA ASP A 24 -0.05 -33.48 -22.96
C ASP A 24 -1.49 -33.36 -23.50
N ALA A 25 -2.31 -32.52 -22.86
CA ALA A 25 -3.68 -32.28 -23.30
C ALA A 25 -3.72 -31.50 -24.64
N ALA A 26 -2.80 -30.57 -24.86
CA ALA A 26 -2.68 -29.82 -26.10
C ALA A 26 -2.25 -30.72 -27.27
N VAL A 27 -1.27 -31.61 -27.06
CA VAL A 27 -0.85 -32.63 -28.02
C VAL A 27 -2.04 -33.52 -28.41
N ASN A 28 -2.79 -34.02 -27.42
CA ASN A 28 -3.98 -34.84 -27.66
C ASN A 28 -5.11 -34.08 -28.37
N ALA A 29 -5.29 -32.80 -28.07
CA ALA A 29 -6.29 -31.97 -28.73
C ALA A 29 -5.99 -31.82 -30.23
N VAL A 30 -4.73 -31.58 -30.61
CA VAL A 30 -4.36 -31.48 -32.03
C VAL A 30 -4.42 -32.84 -32.74
N GLN A 31 -3.98 -33.92 -32.08
CA GLN A 31 -4.07 -35.25 -32.68
C GLN A 31 -5.52 -35.74 -32.88
N SER A 32 -6.42 -35.41 -31.95
CA SER A 32 -7.85 -35.72 -32.04
C SER A 32 -8.62 -34.80 -33.00
N GLY A 33 -8.02 -33.67 -33.41
CA GLY A 33 -8.66 -32.65 -34.23
C GLY A 33 -9.57 -31.70 -33.44
N SER A 34 -9.46 -31.70 -32.11
CA SER A 34 -10.15 -30.75 -31.23
C SER A 34 -9.45 -29.38 -31.20
N ALA A 35 -8.21 -29.30 -31.68
CA ALA A 35 -7.46 -28.07 -31.90
C ALA A 35 -6.75 -28.13 -33.27
N ASP A 36 -6.56 -26.97 -33.90
CA ASP A 36 -6.03 -26.89 -35.26
C ASP A 36 -4.49 -26.93 -35.30
N ALA A 37 -3.82 -26.40 -34.27
CA ALA A 37 -2.36 -26.29 -34.18
C ALA A 37 -1.86 -26.33 -32.73
N LEU A 38 -0.57 -26.59 -32.56
CA LEU A 38 0.16 -26.65 -31.29
C LEU A 38 1.35 -25.68 -31.32
N MET A 39 1.38 -24.76 -30.35
CA MET A 39 2.55 -23.94 -30.01
C MET A 39 2.71 -23.89 -28.50
N ALA A 40 3.64 -24.68 -27.99
CA ALA A 40 3.87 -24.84 -26.55
C ALA A 40 5.32 -25.30 -26.29
N GLY A 41 6.31 -24.60 -26.85
CA GLY A 41 7.72 -24.98 -26.77
C GLY A 41 7.97 -26.40 -27.29
N THR A 42 7.35 -26.76 -28.42
CA THR A 42 7.38 -28.15 -28.88
C THR A 42 8.69 -28.43 -29.62
N THR A 43 9.59 -29.19 -29.00
CA THR A 43 10.84 -29.61 -29.63
C THR A 43 10.58 -30.44 -30.89
N ILE A 44 11.23 -30.06 -31.99
CA ILE A 44 11.18 -30.77 -33.26
C ILE A 44 12.04 -32.04 -33.15
N THR A 45 11.44 -33.22 -33.33
CA THR A 45 12.15 -34.51 -33.34
C THR A 45 11.72 -35.37 -34.52
N GLU A 46 12.58 -36.29 -34.97
CA GLU A 46 12.24 -37.21 -36.07
C GLU A 46 11.03 -38.09 -35.75
N ALA A 47 10.86 -38.49 -34.48
CA ALA A 47 9.67 -39.21 -34.03
C ALA A 47 8.40 -38.35 -34.14
N ARG A 48 8.45 -37.08 -33.71
CA ARG A 48 7.30 -36.16 -33.79
C ARG A 48 6.98 -35.78 -35.23
N LYS A 49 7.95 -35.70 -36.14
CA LYS A 49 7.73 -35.48 -37.59
C LYS A 49 6.95 -36.59 -38.28
N GLN A 50 6.79 -37.76 -37.65
CA GLN A 50 5.91 -38.82 -38.16
C GLN A 50 4.43 -38.49 -37.96
N VAL A 51 4.10 -37.69 -36.94
CA VAL A 51 2.71 -37.38 -36.54
C VAL A 51 2.34 -35.89 -36.71
N PHE A 52 3.32 -35.00 -36.72
CA PHE A 52 3.15 -33.56 -36.90
C PHE A 52 3.95 -33.05 -38.10
N THR A 53 3.42 -32.00 -38.73
CA THR A 53 4.15 -31.14 -39.67
C THR A 53 4.57 -29.89 -38.89
N PHE A 54 5.87 -29.57 -38.92
CA PHE A 54 6.47 -28.49 -38.14
C PHE A 54 6.87 -27.31 -39.02
N SER A 55 6.81 -26.11 -38.44
CA SER A 55 7.45 -24.91 -38.95
C SER A 55 8.97 -25.02 -38.94
N ASP A 56 9.59 -24.02 -39.56
CA ASP A 56 10.98 -23.68 -39.28
C ASP A 56 11.15 -23.39 -37.78
N PRO A 57 12.34 -23.67 -37.23
CA PRO A 57 12.59 -23.44 -35.82
C PRO A 57 12.47 -21.96 -35.49
N TYR A 58 11.68 -21.65 -34.46
CA TYR A 58 11.50 -20.28 -33.96
C TYR A 58 12.27 -20.01 -32.68
N PHE A 59 12.85 -21.03 -32.04
CA PHE A 59 13.66 -20.86 -30.83
C PHE A 59 14.55 -22.08 -30.63
N ASP A 60 15.85 -21.89 -30.42
CA ASP A 60 16.77 -22.97 -30.09
C ASP A 60 16.75 -23.21 -28.58
N THR A 61 16.65 -24.46 -28.15
CA THR A 61 16.58 -24.81 -26.72
C THR A 61 17.68 -25.78 -26.32
N LYS A 62 18.06 -25.68 -25.04
CA LYS A 62 18.86 -26.68 -24.33
C LYS A 62 18.07 -27.13 -23.13
N ILE A 63 18.23 -28.38 -22.71
CA ILE A 63 17.76 -28.81 -21.39
C ILE A 63 18.87 -28.62 -20.40
N ILE A 64 18.51 -28.16 -19.22
CA ILE A 64 19.47 -27.93 -18.15
C ILE A 64 18.91 -28.45 -16.84
N VAL A 65 19.83 -28.92 -15.99
CA VAL A 65 19.52 -29.30 -14.63
C VAL A 65 19.59 -28.05 -13.76
N ALA A 66 18.51 -27.78 -13.04
CA ALA A 66 18.47 -26.78 -11.98
C ALA A 66 18.41 -27.42 -10.60
N THR A 67 19.14 -26.84 -9.68
CA THR A 67 19.07 -27.16 -8.24
C THR A 67 18.80 -25.90 -7.45
N THR A 68 18.54 -26.02 -6.15
CA THR A 68 18.54 -24.81 -5.30
C THR A 68 19.95 -24.25 -5.13
N LYS A 69 20.10 -22.95 -4.86
CA LYS A 69 21.45 -22.36 -4.64
C LYS A 69 22.15 -22.95 -3.41
N ALA A 70 21.36 -23.45 -2.45
CA ALA A 70 21.87 -24.13 -1.27
C ALA A 70 22.34 -25.57 -1.52
N ASN A 71 21.79 -26.26 -2.52
CA ASN A 71 22.06 -27.68 -2.79
C ASN A 71 22.57 -27.87 -4.23
N ARG A 72 23.68 -27.20 -4.56
CA ARG A 72 24.28 -27.22 -5.91
C ARG A 72 24.72 -28.62 -6.31
N ILE A 73 24.46 -28.98 -7.56
CA ILE A 73 24.91 -30.23 -8.19
C ILE A 73 25.65 -29.84 -9.46
N SER A 74 26.95 -30.11 -9.50
CA SER A 74 27.86 -29.63 -10.55
C SER A 74 28.11 -30.62 -11.69
N SER A 75 27.63 -31.86 -11.57
CA SER A 75 27.79 -32.90 -12.59
C SER A 75 26.63 -33.89 -12.59
N TYR A 76 26.44 -34.61 -13.70
CA TYR A 76 25.42 -35.66 -13.77
C TYR A 76 25.74 -36.82 -12.82
N GLU A 77 27.01 -37.08 -12.52
CA GLU A 77 27.47 -38.08 -11.57
C GLU A 77 27.01 -37.79 -10.13
N ASP A 78 26.88 -36.50 -9.78
CA ASP A 78 26.41 -36.05 -8.45
C ASP A 78 24.91 -36.33 -8.23
N LEU A 79 24.17 -36.71 -9.27
CA LEU A 79 22.77 -37.12 -9.18
C LEU A 79 22.58 -38.54 -8.65
N LYS A 80 23.66 -39.31 -8.43
CA LYS A 80 23.55 -40.70 -7.96
C LYS A 80 22.78 -40.80 -6.63
N GLY A 81 21.71 -41.59 -6.63
CA GLY A 81 20.81 -41.78 -5.50
C GLY A 81 19.88 -40.59 -5.24
N LYS A 82 19.87 -39.58 -6.10
CA LYS A 82 18.99 -38.40 -6.03
C LYS A 82 17.73 -38.61 -6.87
N THR A 83 16.68 -37.84 -6.58
CA THR A 83 15.48 -37.79 -7.40
C THR A 83 15.49 -36.54 -8.27
N VAL A 84 15.35 -36.69 -9.58
CA VAL A 84 15.21 -35.59 -10.55
C VAL A 84 13.76 -35.43 -10.95
N GLY A 85 13.22 -34.23 -10.75
CA GLY A 85 11.88 -33.84 -11.17
C GLY A 85 11.84 -33.46 -12.64
N VAL A 86 10.78 -33.86 -13.35
CA VAL A 86 10.60 -33.51 -14.77
C VAL A 86 9.12 -33.47 -15.15
N LYS A 87 8.74 -32.62 -16.11
CA LYS A 87 7.38 -32.61 -16.65
C LYS A 87 7.13 -33.85 -17.54
N ASN A 88 5.94 -34.43 -17.46
CA ASN A 88 5.55 -35.58 -18.26
C ASN A 88 5.55 -35.26 -19.77
N GLY A 89 5.91 -36.23 -20.61
CA GLY A 89 5.86 -36.12 -22.08
C GLY A 89 6.94 -35.22 -22.72
N THR A 90 7.90 -34.73 -21.94
CA THR A 90 8.95 -33.80 -22.41
C THR A 90 10.22 -34.50 -22.90
N THR A 91 11.00 -33.81 -23.72
CA THR A 91 12.36 -34.23 -24.11
C THR A 91 13.30 -34.35 -22.91
N SER A 92 13.12 -33.50 -21.90
CA SER A 92 13.80 -33.62 -20.59
C SER A 92 13.51 -34.97 -19.94
N GLN A 93 12.26 -35.46 -19.99
CA GLN A 93 11.93 -36.78 -19.44
C GLN A 93 12.62 -37.89 -20.22
N THR A 94 12.57 -37.86 -21.56
CA THR A 94 13.26 -38.84 -22.41
C THR A 94 14.76 -38.88 -22.10
N PHE A 95 15.40 -37.71 -22.03
CA PHE A 95 16.81 -37.61 -21.69
C PHE A 95 17.10 -38.24 -20.32
N LEU A 96 16.30 -37.92 -19.30
CA LEU A 96 16.46 -38.50 -17.98
C LEU A 96 16.24 -40.02 -18.00
N GLU A 97 15.27 -40.53 -18.74
CA GLU A 97 14.98 -41.97 -18.83
C GLU A 97 16.12 -42.76 -19.48
N GLU A 98 16.74 -42.22 -20.53
CA GLU A 98 17.90 -42.81 -21.20
C GLU A 98 19.14 -42.81 -20.31
N ASN A 99 19.27 -41.80 -19.44
CA ASN A 99 20.47 -41.56 -18.65
C ASN A 99 20.36 -42.02 -17.17
N LYS A 100 19.16 -42.37 -16.67
CA LYS A 100 18.96 -42.76 -15.26
C LYS A 100 19.81 -43.94 -14.81
N ASN A 101 20.00 -44.94 -15.67
CA ASN A 101 20.82 -46.12 -15.34
C ASN A 101 22.32 -45.80 -15.37
N LYS A 102 22.72 -44.85 -16.21
CA LYS A 102 24.11 -44.41 -16.36
C LYS A 102 24.57 -43.62 -15.12
N TYR A 103 23.73 -42.72 -14.61
CA TYR A 103 24.07 -41.83 -13.49
C TYR A 103 23.44 -42.24 -12.15
N GLY A 104 22.51 -43.19 -12.13
CA GLY A 104 21.96 -43.80 -10.92
C GLY A 104 20.98 -42.93 -10.13
N PHE A 105 20.21 -42.07 -10.80
CA PHE A 105 19.14 -41.26 -10.18
C PHE A 105 17.75 -41.87 -10.41
N SER A 106 16.76 -41.45 -9.61
CA SER A 106 15.34 -41.73 -9.84
C SER A 106 14.65 -40.54 -10.50
N ILE A 107 13.55 -40.78 -11.21
CA ILE A 107 12.77 -39.74 -11.90
C ILE A 107 11.41 -39.61 -11.21
N LYS A 108 10.98 -38.37 -10.97
CA LYS A 108 9.62 -38.05 -10.55
C LYS A 108 8.97 -37.15 -11.59
N THR A 109 7.86 -37.60 -12.17
CA THR A 109 7.14 -36.86 -13.20
C THR A 109 6.07 -35.95 -12.60
N PHE A 110 5.79 -34.83 -13.28
CA PHE A 110 4.79 -33.83 -12.89
C PHE A 110 3.95 -33.39 -14.08
N ASP A 111 2.70 -33.01 -13.83
CA ASP A 111 1.78 -32.53 -14.86
C ASP A 111 2.06 -31.07 -15.25
N THR A 112 2.59 -30.25 -14.32
CA THR A 112 2.89 -28.82 -14.54
C THR A 112 4.26 -28.42 -13.98
N GLY A 113 4.80 -27.30 -14.49
CA GLY A 113 6.05 -26.73 -14.01
C GLY A 113 5.99 -26.29 -12.54
N ASP A 114 4.86 -25.71 -12.10
CA ASP A 114 4.71 -25.23 -10.72
C ASP A 114 4.81 -26.37 -9.70
N LEU A 115 4.17 -27.51 -9.98
CA LEU A 115 4.27 -28.69 -9.11
C LEU A 115 5.71 -29.23 -9.04
N MET A 116 6.43 -29.17 -10.15
CA MET A 116 7.82 -29.60 -10.24
C MET A 116 8.76 -28.67 -9.45
N TYR A 117 8.67 -27.35 -9.66
CA TYR A 117 9.50 -26.37 -8.96
C TYR A 117 9.19 -26.30 -7.45
N ASN A 118 7.92 -26.42 -7.05
CA ASN A 118 7.54 -26.49 -5.64
C ASN A 118 8.09 -27.77 -4.98
N SER A 119 8.15 -28.88 -5.72
CA SER A 119 8.78 -30.10 -5.23
C SER A 119 10.29 -29.96 -5.06
N LEU A 120 10.96 -29.15 -5.89
CA LEU A 120 12.39 -28.84 -5.72
C LEU A 120 12.62 -27.94 -4.50
N ALA A 121 11.83 -26.88 -4.35
CA ALA A 121 11.95 -25.94 -3.24
C ALA A 121 11.73 -26.61 -1.87
N THR A 122 10.81 -27.57 -1.80
CA THR A 122 10.53 -28.36 -0.58
C THR A 122 11.52 -29.49 -0.33
N GLY A 123 12.48 -29.72 -1.23
CA GLY A 123 13.41 -30.85 -1.16
C GLY A 123 12.80 -32.21 -1.46
N SER A 124 11.55 -32.25 -1.96
CA SER A 124 10.88 -33.49 -2.41
C SER A 124 11.53 -34.09 -3.66
N VAL A 125 12.22 -33.28 -4.45
CA VAL A 125 13.19 -33.70 -5.48
C VAL A 125 14.49 -32.92 -5.25
N ASN A 126 15.62 -33.47 -5.69
CA ASN A 126 16.93 -32.88 -5.46
C ASN A 126 17.39 -31.96 -6.60
N ALA A 127 16.86 -32.19 -7.79
CA ALA A 127 17.10 -31.39 -8.97
C ALA A 127 15.86 -31.44 -9.86
N VAL A 128 15.73 -30.51 -10.79
CA VAL A 128 14.74 -30.57 -11.87
C VAL A 128 15.43 -30.40 -13.20
N MET A 129 14.90 -31.01 -14.25
CA MET A 129 15.37 -30.79 -15.62
C MET A 129 14.26 -30.16 -16.45
N ASP A 130 14.57 -29.01 -17.06
CA ASP A 130 13.66 -28.29 -17.94
C ASP A 130 14.45 -27.55 -19.02
N ASP A 131 13.76 -26.91 -19.93
CA ASP A 131 14.38 -26.03 -20.93
C ASP A 131 15.11 -24.85 -20.27
N GLU A 132 16.29 -24.51 -20.78
CA GLU A 132 17.16 -23.44 -20.30
C GLU A 132 16.42 -22.10 -20.23
N ALA A 133 15.64 -21.78 -21.25
CA ALA A 133 14.80 -20.58 -21.29
C ALA A 133 13.74 -20.54 -20.17
N VAL A 134 13.16 -21.68 -19.82
CA VAL A 134 12.14 -21.79 -18.76
C VAL A 134 12.79 -21.61 -17.39
N ILE A 135 13.96 -22.21 -17.19
CA ILE A 135 14.72 -22.07 -15.93
C ILE A 135 15.31 -20.67 -15.79
N GLN A 136 15.82 -20.06 -16.87
CA GLN A 136 16.30 -18.68 -16.86
C GLN A 136 15.16 -17.71 -16.56
N TYR A 137 13.99 -17.89 -17.16
CA TYR A 137 12.81 -17.12 -16.79
C TYR A 137 12.43 -17.34 -15.32
N ALA A 138 12.46 -18.58 -14.82
CA ALA A 138 12.21 -18.86 -13.41
C ALA A 138 13.22 -18.17 -12.47
N ILE A 139 14.50 -18.11 -12.87
CA ILE A 139 15.55 -17.35 -12.15
C ILE A 139 15.26 -15.85 -12.21
N GLN A 140 14.86 -15.31 -13.37
CA GLN A 140 14.43 -13.91 -13.51
C GLN A 140 13.21 -13.58 -12.65
N GLN A 141 12.29 -14.54 -12.47
CA GLN A 141 11.14 -14.43 -11.56
C GLN A 141 11.53 -14.62 -10.08
N GLY A 142 12.82 -14.79 -9.78
CA GLY A 142 13.34 -14.87 -8.40
C GLY A 142 13.34 -16.26 -7.78
N LYS A 143 13.07 -17.34 -8.53
CA LYS A 143 13.17 -18.70 -7.98
C LYS A 143 14.60 -19.00 -7.55
N ASP A 144 14.76 -19.59 -6.36
CA ASP A 144 16.06 -20.03 -5.83
C ASP A 144 16.62 -21.21 -6.63
N LEU A 145 17.15 -20.92 -7.81
CA LEU A 145 17.71 -21.90 -8.73
C LEU A 145 19.17 -21.57 -9.05
N SER A 146 19.97 -22.61 -9.21
CA SER A 146 21.36 -22.58 -9.65
C SER A 146 21.53 -23.47 -10.88
N LEU A 147 22.34 -23.00 -11.82
CA LEU A 147 22.68 -23.67 -13.07
C LEU A 147 24.16 -24.02 -13.05
N ASP A 148 24.47 -25.24 -12.61
CA ASP A 148 25.84 -25.69 -12.38
C ASP A 148 26.31 -26.77 -13.35
N ILE A 149 25.37 -27.32 -14.14
CA ILE A 149 25.64 -28.30 -15.19
C ILE A 149 25.39 -27.60 -16.54
N PRO A 150 26.33 -27.66 -17.50
CA PRO A 150 26.11 -27.12 -18.84
C PRO A 150 24.86 -27.70 -19.50
N GLY A 151 24.07 -26.86 -20.16
CA GLY A 151 22.86 -27.29 -20.86
C GLY A 151 23.19 -28.21 -22.05
N GLU A 152 22.38 -29.25 -22.22
CA GLU A 152 22.47 -30.18 -23.35
C GLU A 152 21.58 -29.69 -24.50
N PRO A 153 22.12 -29.46 -25.70
CA PRO A 153 21.32 -29.07 -26.85
C PRO A 153 20.41 -30.23 -27.26
N ILE A 154 19.10 -30.00 -27.25
CA ILE A 154 18.09 -31.01 -27.59
C ILE A 154 17.26 -30.66 -28.82
N GLY A 155 17.64 -29.60 -29.54
CA GLY A 155 17.02 -29.15 -30.77
C GLY A 155 16.32 -27.80 -30.60
N SER A 156 15.30 -27.59 -31.42
CA SER A 156 14.63 -26.30 -31.54
C SER A 156 13.12 -26.46 -31.42
N PHE A 157 12.44 -25.43 -30.94
CA PHE A 157 10.99 -25.36 -30.91
C PHE A 157 10.40 -25.01 -32.27
N GLY A 158 9.30 -25.68 -32.60
CA GLY A 158 8.53 -25.43 -33.82
C GLY A 158 7.04 -25.31 -33.54
N PHE A 159 6.37 -24.44 -34.29
CA PHE A 159 4.93 -24.44 -34.41
C PHE A 159 4.53 -25.70 -35.19
N SER A 160 3.42 -26.35 -34.81
CA SER A 160 3.08 -27.64 -35.42
C SER A 160 1.59 -27.85 -35.63
N VAL A 161 1.27 -28.63 -36.66
CA VAL A 161 -0.09 -29.08 -36.97
C VAL A 161 -0.07 -30.59 -37.20
N LYS A 162 -1.23 -31.24 -37.11
CA LYS A 162 -1.33 -32.68 -37.41
C LYS A 162 -0.91 -32.95 -38.86
N LYS A 163 0.00 -33.91 -39.05
CA LYS A 163 0.52 -34.27 -40.38
C LYS A 163 -0.58 -34.80 -41.29
N GLY A 164 -0.61 -34.32 -42.53
CA GLY A 164 -1.65 -34.63 -43.51
C GLY A 164 -3.02 -34.03 -43.20
N SER A 165 -3.10 -33.08 -42.26
CA SER A 165 -4.35 -32.35 -42.01
C SER A 165 -4.55 -31.22 -43.03
N LYS A 166 -5.78 -30.72 -43.13
CA LYS A 166 -6.10 -29.53 -43.94
C LYS A 166 -5.44 -28.24 -43.45
N TYR A 167 -4.74 -28.26 -42.32
CA TYR A 167 -4.13 -27.09 -41.67
C TYR A 167 -2.63 -26.95 -41.94
N GLU A 168 -2.04 -27.79 -42.81
CA GLU A 168 -0.61 -27.67 -43.16
C GLU A 168 -0.23 -26.30 -43.74
N TYR A 169 -1.17 -25.60 -44.37
CA TYR A 169 -0.94 -24.22 -44.82
C TYR A 169 -0.60 -23.24 -43.69
N LEU A 170 -1.03 -23.51 -42.44
CA LEU A 170 -0.69 -22.67 -41.28
C LEU A 170 0.82 -22.67 -41.00
N VAL A 171 1.51 -23.75 -41.38
CA VAL A 171 2.96 -23.86 -41.23
C VAL A 171 3.67 -22.91 -42.21
N ASP A 172 3.20 -22.83 -43.45
CA ASP A 172 3.76 -21.94 -44.48
C ASP A 172 3.53 -20.46 -44.10
N ASP A 173 2.31 -20.13 -43.65
CA ASP A 173 1.96 -18.81 -43.12
C ASP A 173 2.84 -18.42 -41.93
N PHE A 174 3.04 -19.35 -40.98
CA PHE A 174 3.90 -19.14 -39.82
C PHE A 174 5.36 -18.88 -40.24
N ASN A 175 5.90 -19.67 -41.18
CA ASN A 175 7.27 -19.51 -41.66
C ASN A 175 7.46 -18.16 -42.34
N LYS A 176 6.50 -17.74 -43.17
CA LYS A 176 6.52 -16.44 -43.83
C LYS A 176 6.52 -15.30 -42.81
N ALA A 177 5.60 -15.34 -41.85
CA ALA A 177 5.51 -14.30 -40.81
C ALA A 177 6.76 -14.29 -39.91
N LEU A 178 7.30 -15.46 -39.55
CA LEU A 178 8.54 -15.56 -38.78
C LEU A 178 9.73 -14.96 -39.53
N ALA A 179 9.83 -15.16 -40.84
CA ALA A 179 10.87 -14.56 -41.67
C ALA A 179 10.75 -13.03 -41.70
N GLU A 180 9.54 -12.50 -41.91
CA GLU A 180 9.28 -11.05 -41.89
C GLU A 180 9.59 -10.44 -40.50
N MET A 181 9.21 -11.12 -39.41
CA MET A 181 9.51 -10.68 -38.05
C MET A 181 11.01 -10.66 -37.75
N LYS A 182 11.78 -11.59 -38.32
CA LYS A 182 13.25 -11.58 -38.22
C LYS A 182 13.88 -10.46 -39.05
N GLU A 183 13.29 -10.13 -40.20
CA GLU A 183 13.78 -9.07 -41.08
C GLU A 183 13.53 -7.66 -40.51
N ASP A 184 12.37 -7.42 -39.89
CA ASP A 184 12.00 -6.11 -39.37
C ASP A 184 12.33 -5.87 -37.89
N GLY A 185 13.00 -6.83 -37.24
CA GLY A 185 13.42 -6.75 -35.83
C GLY A 185 12.31 -7.01 -34.82
N THR A 186 11.07 -7.31 -35.22
CA THR A 186 9.97 -7.64 -34.30
C THR A 186 10.26 -8.92 -33.51
N TYR A 187 10.84 -9.92 -34.17
CA TYR A 187 11.29 -11.15 -33.51
C TYR A 187 12.35 -10.83 -32.45
N GLU A 188 13.33 -9.98 -32.76
CA GLU A 188 14.35 -9.56 -31.82
C GLU A 188 13.76 -8.76 -30.66
N ALA A 189 12.78 -7.89 -30.90
CA ALA A 189 12.08 -7.16 -29.84
C ALA A 189 11.32 -8.11 -28.89
N ILE A 190 10.65 -9.13 -29.42
CA ILE A 190 9.98 -10.16 -28.62
C ILE A 190 11.01 -10.97 -27.83
N MET A 191 12.12 -11.37 -28.48
CA MET A 191 13.20 -12.08 -27.79
C MET A 191 13.84 -11.19 -26.73
N ASN A 192 13.98 -9.89 -26.96
CA ASN A 192 14.54 -8.96 -25.99
C ASN A 192 13.61 -8.73 -24.79
N LYS A 193 12.29 -8.68 -25.02
CA LYS A 193 11.27 -8.61 -23.97
C LYS A 193 11.36 -9.77 -22.97
N TRP A 194 11.73 -10.97 -23.42
CA TRP A 194 11.68 -12.19 -22.59
C TRP A 194 13.05 -12.80 -22.25
N PHE A 195 14.04 -12.61 -23.13
CA PHE A 195 15.37 -13.25 -23.08
C PHE A 195 16.53 -12.27 -23.33
N GLY A 196 16.22 -11.01 -23.65
CA GLY A 196 17.20 -9.97 -23.92
C GLY A 196 18.11 -9.73 -22.74
N SER A 197 19.41 -9.83 -23.04
CA SER A 197 20.53 -9.43 -22.22
C SER A 197 20.30 -8.06 -21.57
N SER A 198 20.29 -8.05 -20.24
CA SER A 198 21.05 -7.17 -19.34
C SER A 198 21.66 -5.86 -19.88
N ASP A 199 20.96 -5.12 -20.73
CA ASP A 199 21.34 -3.79 -21.23
C ASP A 199 20.19 -2.77 -21.11
N SER A 200 19.08 -3.16 -20.48
CA SER A 200 18.31 -2.25 -19.63
C SER A 200 18.77 -2.44 -18.19
N SER A 201 20.04 -2.15 -17.94
CA SER A 201 20.43 -1.60 -16.65
C SER A 201 19.80 -0.20 -16.56
N GLU A 202 18.53 -0.13 -16.12
CA GLU A 202 18.38 0.70 -14.93
C GLU A 202 19.20 -0.02 -13.87
N SER A 203 20.41 0.49 -13.72
CA SER A 203 21.42 0.12 -12.74
C SER A 203 20.89 -0.73 -11.58
N THR A 204 21.47 -1.92 -11.36
CA THR A 204 21.56 -2.52 -10.02
C THR A 204 22.32 -1.63 -9.02
N ASP A 205 22.84 -0.50 -9.52
CA ASP A 205 23.53 0.58 -8.86
C ASP A 205 22.62 1.84 -8.86
N TYR A 206 21.51 1.79 -8.10
CA TYR A 206 20.65 2.96 -7.88
C TYR A 206 21.46 4.17 -7.37
N SER A 207 22.59 3.90 -6.72
CA SER A 207 23.51 4.90 -6.19
C SER A 207 24.17 5.74 -7.30
N SER A 208 24.38 5.18 -8.50
CA SER A 208 24.91 5.89 -9.68
C SER A 208 24.03 7.06 -10.16
N ARG A 209 22.76 7.08 -9.76
CA ARG A 209 21.79 8.14 -10.12
C ARG A 209 21.82 9.33 -9.14
N LEU A 210 22.54 9.22 -8.03
CA LEU A 210 22.58 10.23 -6.99
C LEU A 210 23.71 11.23 -7.20
N ASN A 211 23.48 12.48 -6.82
CA ASN A 211 24.49 13.52 -6.76
C ASN A 211 24.63 13.99 -5.31
N LEU A 212 25.70 13.53 -4.64
CA LEU A 212 25.87 13.67 -3.19
C LEU A 212 26.94 14.71 -2.84
N THR A 213 26.65 15.53 -1.85
CA THR A 213 27.54 16.56 -1.30
C THR A 213 28.13 16.16 0.06
N GLY A 214 27.57 15.14 0.71
CA GLY A 214 28.03 14.62 1.99
C GLY A 214 29.44 14.02 1.98
N SER A 215 30.12 14.10 3.12
CA SER A 215 31.43 13.47 3.34
C SER A 215 31.29 12.07 3.92
N VAL A 216 31.81 11.07 3.21
CA VAL A 216 31.79 9.64 3.57
C VAL A 216 32.37 9.35 4.96
N THR A 217 33.37 10.13 5.39
CA THR A 217 34.10 9.89 6.64
C THR A 217 33.72 10.85 7.78
N ALA A 218 32.95 11.90 7.49
CA ALA A 218 32.55 12.86 8.50
C ALA A 218 31.39 12.33 9.35
N LYS A 219 31.47 12.59 10.66
CA LYS A 219 30.34 12.43 11.58
C LYS A 219 29.96 13.81 12.09
N ALA A 220 28.75 14.25 11.76
CA ALA A 220 28.21 15.47 12.33
C ALA A 220 27.84 15.26 13.81
N ILE A 221 27.82 16.34 14.59
CA ILE A 221 27.64 16.27 16.05
C ILE A 221 26.15 16.42 16.37
N PRO A 222 25.50 15.41 16.99
CA PRO A 222 24.12 15.53 17.42
C PRO A 222 23.98 16.60 18.51
N VAL A 223 23.04 17.53 18.37
CA VAL A 223 22.71 18.53 19.41
C VAL A 223 21.60 18.05 20.35
N LYS A 224 20.79 17.07 19.91
CA LYS A 224 19.72 16.44 20.71
C LYS A 224 20.08 15.01 21.09
N SER A 225 19.56 14.55 22.22
CA SER A 225 19.69 13.16 22.65
C SER A 225 18.86 12.19 21.78
N SER A 226 17.77 12.68 21.17
CA SER A 226 16.93 11.94 20.23
C SER A 226 16.19 12.92 19.32
N TYR A 227 16.05 12.58 18.04
CA TYR A 227 15.28 13.35 17.06
C TYR A 227 13.96 12.66 16.73
N THR A 228 12.88 13.43 16.62
CA THR A 228 11.58 12.96 16.19
C THR A 228 11.47 13.07 14.67
N ILE A 229 11.48 11.94 13.98
CA ILE A 229 11.31 11.87 12.52
C ILE A 229 9.86 11.50 12.22
N VAL A 230 9.20 12.24 11.33
CA VAL A 230 7.84 11.94 10.88
C VAL A 230 7.84 11.46 9.43
N SER A 231 6.84 10.66 9.07
CA SER A 231 6.72 10.05 7.74
C SER A 231 5.25 9.85 7.36
N ASP A 232 4.97 9.44 6.12
CA ASP A 232 3.60 9.11 5.72
C ASP A 232 3.08 7.87 6.47
N SER A 233 1.76 7.72 6.51
CA SER A 233 1.07 6.60 7.13
C SER A 233 1.03 5.37 6.23
N SER A 234 1.09 5.55 4.90
CA SER A 234 1.27 4.45 3.96
C SER A 234 1.60 4.94 2.54
N PHE A 235 2.84 4.69 2.15
CA PHE A 235 3.40 4.94 0.83
C PHE A 235 4.41 3.84 0.46
N ALA A 236 3.91 2.64 0.16
CA ALA A 236 4.77 1.54 -0.26
C ALA A 236 5.42 1.84 -1.65
N PRO A 237 6.70 1.49 -1.87
CA PRO A 237 7.59 0.72 -0.98
C PRO A 237 8.44 1.57 -0.01
N PHE A 238 8.22 2.88 0.11
CA PHE A 238 9.05 3.78 0.92
C PHE A 238 8.72 3.70 2.42
N GLU A 239 7.44 3.77 2.78
CA GLU A 239 7.00 3.61 4.17
C GLU A 239 5.63 2.95 4.23
N TYR A 240 5.54 1.76 4.81
CA TYR A 240 4.27 1.06 4.96
C TYR A 240 4.35 0.09 6.12
N GLN A 241 3.19 -0.43 6.54
CA GLN A 241 3.17 -1.45 7.57
C GLN A 241 3.23 -2.84 6.94
N ASP A 242 4.08 -3.71 7.48
CA ASP A 242 4.06 -5.14 7.19
C ASP A 242 2.83 -5.82 7.85
N GLU A 243 2.72 -7.15 7.70
CA GLU A 243 1.63 -7.94 8.30
C GLU A 243 1.61 -7.87 9.84
N SER A 244 2.75 -7.57 10.47
CA SER A 244 2.86 -7.44 11.93
C SER A 244 2.42 -6.06 12.44
N GLY A 245 2.10 -5.13 11.53
CA GLY A 245 1.79 -3.73 11.86
C GLY A 245 3.04 -2.89 12.14
N LYS A 246 4.24 -3.39 11.82
CA LYS A 246 5.50 -2.66 11.97
C LYS A 246 5.78 -1.85 10.71
N TYR A 247 6.20 -0.61 10.88
CA TYR A 247 6.63 0.23 9.76
C TYR A 247 7.97 -0.24 9.17
N VAL A 248 7.92 -0.58 7.89
CA VAL A 248 8.99 -1.03 6.99
C VAL A 248 8.97 -0.18 5.72
N GLY A 249 9.93 -0.40 4.82
CA GLY A 249 10.08 0.36 3.58
C GLY A 249 11.45 1.03 3.44
N ILE A 250 11.72 1.56 2.24
CA ILE A 250 12.98 2.22 1.88
C ILE A 250 13.30 3.38 2.83
N ASP A 251 12.35 4.30 3.04
CA ASP A 251 12.54 5.45 3.94
C ASP A 251 12.80 4.99 5.38
N MET A 252 12.09 3.95 5.82
CA MET A 252 12.20 3.40 7.17
C MET A 252 13.52 2.69 7.43
N GLU A 253 14.10 2.02 6.44
CA GLU A 253 15.41 1.36 6.55
C GLU A 253 16.55 2.35 6.34
N LEU A 254 16.42 3.26 5.37
CA LEU A 254 17.42 4.26 5.05
C LEU A 254 17.69 5.19 6.24
N ILE A 255 16.65 5.77 6.85
CA ILE A 255 16.86 6.68 7.99
C ILE A 255 17.47 5.99 9.20
N LYS A 256 17.12 4.72 9.45
CA LYS A 256 17.70 3.92 10.55
C LYS A 256 19.17 3.60 10.29
N ALA A 257 19.52 3.23 9.05
CA ALA A 257 20.89 2.98 8.66
C ALA A 257 21.76 4.24 8.73
N ILE A 258 21.24 5.39 8.29
CA ILE A 258 21.89 6.70 8.43
C ILE A 258 22.10 7.07 9.90
N ALA A 259 21.08 6.87 10.74
CA ALA A 259 21.15 7.14 12.18
C ALA A 259 22.21 6.28 12.88
N GLU A 260 22.29 4.99 12.55
CA GLU A 260 23.32 4.09 13.06
C GLU A 260 24.71 4.49 12.58
N GLN A 261 24.86 4.81 11.29
CA GLN A 261 26.14 5.19 10.69
C GLN A 261 26.68 6.49 11.31
N GLN A 262 25.85 7.51 11.50
CA GLN A 262 26.24 8.79 12.09
C GLN A 262 26.25 8.79 13.63
N GLY A 263 25.56 7.84 14.27
CA GLY A 263 25.53 7.70 15.72
C GLY A 263 24.54 8.63 16.43
N PHE A 264 23.40 8.94 15.81
CA PHE A 264 22.29 9.68 16.46
C PHE A 264 21.09 8.76 16.73
N THR A 265 20.27 9.15 17.70
CA THR A 265 19.05 8.39 18.06
C THR A 265 17.83 9.03 17.43
N ILE A 266 16.89 8.21 16.96
CA ILE A 266 15.64 8.66 16.37
C ILE A 266 14.42 8.01 17.03
N THR A 267 13.31 8.74 17.02
CA THR A 267 11.96 8.20 17.24
C THR A 267 11.14 8.48 15.99
N ILE A 268 10.52 7.45 15.41
CA ILE A 268 9.75 7.58 14.16
C ILE A 268 8.25 7.59 14.49
N ARG A 269 7.51 8.47 13.83
CA ARG A 269 6.04 8.52 13.86
C ARG A 269 5.49 8.65 12.43
N ASN A 270 4.36 8.01 12.15
CA ASN A 270 3.79 7.95 10.80
C ASN A 270 2.35 8.51 10.78
N PRO A 271 2.17 9.83 10.99
CA PRO A 271 0.84 10.44 11.09
C PRO A 271 0.13 10.61 9.73
N GLY A 272 0.82 10.41 8.60
CA GLY A 272 0.32 10.77 7.27
C GLY A 272 1.10 11.96 6.69
N PHE A 273 1.25 12.02 5.36
CA PHE A 273 2.11 12.99 4.68
C PHE A 273 1.83 14.44 5.10
N ASP A 274 0.61 14.93 4.93
CA ASP A 274 0.27 16.32 5.29
C ASP A 274 0.46 16.61 6.79
N ALA A 275 0.10 15.65 7.64
CA ALA A 275 0.27 15.77 9.08
C ALA A 275 1.76 15.78 9.47
N ALA A 276 2.61 15.03 8.77
CA ALA A 276 4.06 15.02 8.95
C ALA A 276 4.68 16.37 8.56
N LEU A 277 4.32 16.90 7.38
CA LEU A 277 4.80 18.21 6.92
C LEU A 277 4.42 19.31 7.93
N ASN A 278 3.17 19.32 8.37
CA ASN A 278 2.69 20.28 9.36
C ASN A 278 3.37 20.10 10.72
N ALA A 279 3.62 18.86 11.16
CA ALA A 279 4.33 18.60 12.42
C ALA A 279 5.75 19.17 12.42
N VAL A 280 6.48 19.05 11.30
CA VAL A 280 7.83 19.65 11.17
C VAL A 280 7.74 21.18 11.16
N GLN A 281 6.82 21.77 10.39
CA GLN A 281 6.63 23.23 10.38
C GLN A 281 6.23 23.77 11.76
N ALA A 282 5.45 22.99 12.50
CA ALA A 282 5.01 23.29 13.85
C ALA A 282 6.04 23.05 14.94
N GLY A 283 7.26 22.65 14.55
CA GLY A 283 8.31 22.28 15.48
C GLY A 283 7.98 21.06 16.33
N GLN A 284 6.89 20.33 16.04
CA GLN A 284 6.48 19.10 16.74
C GLN A 284 7.29 17.87 16.32
N ALA A 285 7.99 17.95 15.19
CA ALA A 285 8.94 16.97 14.71
C ALA A 285 10.18 17.68 14.16
N ASP A 286 11.29 16.97 14.13
CA ASP A 286 12.59 17.51 13.73
C ASP A 286 12.82 17.45 12.23
N ALA A 287 12.28 16.43 11.57
CA ALA A 287 12.41 16.21 10.15
C ALA A 287 11.33 15.29 9.60
N VAL A 288 11.19 15.29 8.27
CA VAL A 288 10.33 14.40 7.51
C VAL A 288 11.15 13.58 6.50
N ILE A 289 10.86 12.27 6.44
CA ILE A 289 11.25 11.35 5.36
C ILE A 289 9.99 10.63 4.90
N ALA A 290 9.49 10.96 3.72
CA ALA A 290 8.17 10.48 3.27
C ALA A 290 8.01 10.48 1.74
N GLY A 291 9.00 9.98 1.02
CA GLY A 291 9.06 10.07 -0.45
C GLY A 291 8.89 11.51 -0.97
N MET A 292 9.37 12.50 -0.21
CA MET A 292 8.98 13.90 -0.42
C MET A 292 9.76 14.49 -1.58
N SER A 293 9.05 14.79 -2.69
CA SER A 293 9.65 15.47 -3.84
C SER A 293 10.25 16.83 -3.47
N ILE A 294 11.49 17.07 -3.90
CA ILE A 294 12.19 18.34 -3.78
C ILE A 294 11.63 19.31 -4.82
N THR A 295 11.01 20.40 -4.36
CA THR A 295 10.45 21.45 -5.24
C THR A 295 10.85 22.83 -4.74
N ASP A 296 10.87 23.82 -5.64
CA ASP A 296 11.20 25.20 -5.26
C ASP A 296 10.21 25.77 -4.24
N ALA A 297 8.92 25.48 -4.40
CA ALA A 297 7.89 25.88 -3.42
C ALA A 297 8.16 25.28 -2.03
N ARG A 298 8.61 24.02 -1.93
CA ARG A 298 8.96 23.41 -0.65
C ARG A 298 10.27 23.96 -0.07
N LYS A 299 11.25 24.34 -0.90
CA LYS A 299 12.50 25.00 -0.46
C LYS A 299 12.27 26.38 0.18
N GLU A 300 11.10 26.99 -0.05
CA GLU A 300 10.74 28.23 0.65
C GLU A 300 10.49 28.01 2.16
N ILE A 301 10.07 26.81 2.54
CA ILE A 301 9.57 26.45 3.89
C ILE A 301 10.37 25.32 4.57
N PHE A 302 11.12 24.53 3.80
CA PHE A 302 11.98 23.44 4.28
C PHE A 302 13.41 23.60 3.74
N ASP A 303 14.38 23.14 4.52
CA ASP A 303 15.72 22.83 4.03
C ASP A 303 15.80 21.33 3.73
N PHE A 304 16.37 20.97 2.57
CA PHE A 304 16.44 19.60 2.09
C PHE A 304 17.86 19.04 2.18
N SER A 305 17.93 17.73 2.37
CA SER A 305 19.12 16.92 2.14
C SER A 305 19.50 16.88 0.65
N ASP A 306 20.61 16.22 0.36
CA ASP A 306 20.84 15.66 -0.96
C ASP A 306 19.68 14.73 -1.35
N ALA A 307 19.40 14.64 -2.65
CA ALA A 307 18.42 13.71 -3.17
C ALA A 307 18.82 12.27 -2.82
N TYR A 308 17.89 11.50 -2.26
CA TYR A 308 18.11 10.10 -1.91
C TYR A 308 17.40 9.12 -2.84
N TYR A 309 16.55 9.60 -3.74
CA TYR A 309 15.88 8.77 -4.75
C TYR A 309 15.50 9.63 -5.96
N SER A 310 15.67 9.08 -7.17
CA SER A 310 15.20 9.71 -8.42
C SER A 310 13.90 9.03 -8.85
N SER A 311 12.78 9.76 -8.82
CA SER A 311 11.47 9.24 -9.18
C SER A 311 11.16 9.46 -10.67
N ASN A 312 10.52 8.45 -11.26
CA ASN A 312 9.79 8.55 -12.50
C ASN A 312 8.28 8.46 -12.17
N ILE A 313 7.45 9.04 -13.02
CA ILE A 313 5.98 8.92 -12.95
C ILE A 313 5.47 8.13 -14.15
N LEU A 314 4.56 7.22 -13.87
CA LEU A 314 3.92 6.37 -14.86
C LEU A 314 2.43 6.66 -14.91
N LEU A 315 1.89 6.65 -16.13
CA LEU A 315 0.45 6.62 -16.33
C LEU A 315 -0.04 5.17 -16.23
N ALA A 316 -0.93 4.90 -15.27
CA ALA A 316 -1.68 3.65 -15.22
C ALA A 316 -3.07 3.81 -15.83
N VAL A 317 -3.47 2.75 -16.51
CA VAL A 317 -4.83 2.55 -17.01
C VAL A 317 -5.32 1.18 -16.55
N LYS A 318 -6.62 0.94 -16.62
CA LYS A 318 -7.15 -0.41 -16.41
C LYS A 318 -6.61 -1.36 -17.49
N ASN A 319 -6.31 -2.59 -17.11
CA ASN A 319 -5.88 -3.60 -18.08
C ASN A 319 -6.94 -3.77 -19.20
N GLY A 320 -6.49 -3.79 -20.46
CA GLY A 320 -7.37 -3.79 -21.64
C GLY A 320 -7.96 -2.43 -22.04
N SER A 321 -7.48 -1.32 -21.47
CA SER A 321 -7.83 0.04 -21.92
C SER A 321 -7.26 0.35 -23.31
N ASP A 322 -7.97 1.17 -24.09
CA ASP A 322 -7.54 1.65 -25.42
C ASP A 322 -6.55 2.84 -25.34
N ILE A 323 -6.26 3.36 -24.15
CA ILE A 323 -5.33 4.48 -23.95
C ILE A 323 -3.90 3.95 -24.13
N ALA A 324 -3.21 4.40 -25.19
CA ALA A 324 -1.83 4.01 -25.49
C ALA A 324 -0.86 5.20 -25.60
N SER A 325 -1.39 6.42 -25.62
CA SER A 325 -0.62 7.67 -25.73
C SER A 325 -1.26 8.79 -24.90
N TYR A 326 -0.53 9.89 -24.67
CA TYR A 326 -1.07 11.03 -23.93
C TYR A 326 -2.20 11.72 -24.70
N GLU A 327 -2.20 11.65 -26.02
CA GLU A 327 -3.24 12.17 -26.91
C GLU A 327 -4.60 11.46 -26.69
N ASP A 328 -4.58 10.18 -26.30
CA ASP A 328 -5.78 9.39 -26.02
C ASP A 328 -6.48 9.82 -24.71
N LEU A 329 -5.83 10.66 -23.90
CA LEU A 329 -6.43 11.24 -22.69
C LEU A 329 -7.46 12.33 -23.00
N LYS A 330 -7.62 12.74 -24.25
CA LYS A 330 -8.58 13.80 -24.62
C LYS A 330 -10.01 13.45 -24.18
N GLY A 331 -10.59 14.32 -23.35
CA GLY A 331 -11.92 14.15 -22.78
C GLY A 331 -12.01 13.10 -21.65
N LYS A 332 -10.89 12.51 -21.24
CA LYS A 332 -10.80 11.54 -20.14
C LYS A 332 -10.61 12.24 -18.80
N THR A 333 -10.85 11.50 -17.72
CA THR A 333 -10.53 11.94 -16.35
C THR A 333 -9.27 11.23 -15.87
N VAL A 334 -8.26 11.99 -15.47
CA VAL A 334 -6.97 11.46 -14.99
C VAL A 334 -6.80 11.82 -13.53
N GLY A 335 -6.45 10.84 -12.69
CA GLY A 335 -6.21 11.03 -11.26
C GLY A 335 -4.74 11.24 -10.92
N ALA A 336 -4.45 12.14 -9.99
CA ALA A 336 -3.16 12.19 -9.29
C ALA A 336 -3.35 12.68 -7.85
N LYS A 337 -2.42 12.29 -6.97
CA LYS A 337 -2.38 12.79 -5.59
C LYS A 337 -2.01 14.27 -5.57
N ASN A 338 -2.73 15.07 -4.81
CA ASN A 338 -2.43 16.50 -4.70
C ASN A 338 -1.00 16.72 -4.15
N GLY A 339 -0.29 17.71 -4.68
CA GLY A 339 1.07 18.04 -4.22
C GLY A 339 2.17 17.05 -4.62
N THR A 340 1.93 16.13 -5.55
CA THR A 340 2.97 15.24 -6.11
C THR A 340 3.53 15.76 -7.44
N ALA A 341 4.67 15.19 -7.84
CA ALA A 341 5.21 15.40 -9.18
C ALA A 341 4.23 14.97 -10.27
N SER A 342 3.51 13.86 -10.08
CA SER A 342 2.46 13.38 -10.98
C SER A 342 1.37 14.43 -11.20
N TYR A 343 0.87 15.04 -10.12
CA TYR A 343 -0.14 16.08 -10.21
C TYR A 343 0.39 17.33 -10.93
N THR A 344 1.61 17.74 -10.61
CA THR A 344 2.25 18.91 -11.24
C THR A 344 2.45 18.70 -12.73
N PHE A 345 2.92 17.52 -13.14
CA PHE A 345 3.06 17.15 -14.54
C PHE A 345 1.71 17.15 -15.25
N LEU A 346 0.69 16.52 -14.65
CA LEU A 346 -0.63 16.47 -15.25
C LEU A 346 -1.28 17.85 -15.33
N GLU A 347 -1.19 18.68 -14.30
CA GLU A 347 -1.77 20.03 -14.34
C GLU A 347 -1.09 20.89 -15.41
N SER A 348 0.23 20.80 -15.55
CA SER A 348 1.00 21.55 -16.57
C SER A 348 0.71 21.09 -18.01
N ASN A 349 0.28 19.84 -18.19
CA ASN A 349 0.01 19.26 -19.51
C ASN A 349 -1.49 19.09 -19.82
N LYS A 350 -2.36 19.51 -18.91
CA LYS A 350 -3.81 19.36 -19.02
C LYS A 350 -4.39 20.01 -20.27
N ASP A 351 -4.01 21.24 -20.55
CA ASP A 351 -4.49 21.97 -21.74
C ASP A 351 -3.91 21.40 -23.05
N LYS A 352 -2.69 20.83 -22.99
CA LYS A 352 -2.02 20.21 -24.14
C LYS A 352 -2.75 18.96 -24.63
N TYR A 353 -3.20 18.11 -23.71
CA TYR A 353 -3.81 16.81 -24.04
C TYR A 353 -5.33 16.76 -23.81
N GLY A 354 -5.92 17.79 -23.21
CA GLY A 354 -7.37 17.98 -23.16
C GLY A 354 -8.14 17.04 -22.23
N TYR A 355 -7.55 16.62 -21.11
CA TYR A 355 -8.20 15.82 -20.06
C TYR A 355 -8.71 16.65 -18.88
N THR A 356 -9.47 16.02 -18.01
CA THR A 356 -9.86 16.56 -16.71
C THR A 356 -8.99 15.95 -15.61
N LEU A 357 -8.19 16.77 -14.92
CA LEU A 357 -7.43 16.33 -13.75
C LEU A 357 -8.33 16.25 -12.52
N LYS A 358 -8.28 15.12 -11.82
CA LYS A 358 -8.93 14.90 -10.53
C LYS A 358 -7.87 14.72 -9.44
N ALA A 359 -7.88 15.62 -8.46
CA ALA A 359 -7.02 15.54 -7.28
C ALA A 359 -7.51 14.46 -6.31
N PHE A 360 -6.57 13.74 -5.70
CA PHE A 360 -6.81 12.80 -4.62
C PHE A 360 -5.92 13.13 -3.41
N ASP A 361 -6.42 12.90 -2.21
CA ASP A 361 -5.65 13.12 -0.98
C ASP A 361 -4.81 11.87 -0.60
N GLU A 362 -5.25 10.67 -1.00
CA GLU A 362 -4.61 9.39 -0.66
C GLU A 362 -4.55 8.46 -1.88
N ALA A 363 -3.49 7.62 -1.95
CA ALA A 363 -3.30 6.66 -3.03
C ALA A 363 -4.45 5.64 -3.12
N SER A 364 -4.88 5.06 -2.00
CA SER A 364 -5.95 4.04 -1.95
C SER A 364 -7.21 4.47 -2.73
N GLY A 365 -7.71 5.67 -2.46
CA GLY A 365 -8.90 6.23 -3.12
C GLY A 365 -8.69 6.52 -4.62
N MET A 366 -7.47 6.90 -5.02
CA MET A 366 -7.10 7.11 -6.42
C MET A 366 -7.10 5.77 -7.19
N TYR A 367 -6.46 4.74 -6.64
CA TYR A 367 -6.34 3.42 -7.26
C TYR A 367 -7.72 2.75 -7.37
N ASP A 368 -8.56 2.85 -6.35
CA ASP A 368 -9.93 2.34 -6.39
C ASP A 368 -10.81 3.10 -7.39
N SER A 369 -10.55 4.41 -7.56
CA SER A 369 -11.24 5.20 -8.58
C SER A 369 -10.93 4.69 -9.99
N LEU A 370 -9.68 4.30 -10.27
CA LEU A 370 -9.33 3.68 -11.55
C LEU A 370 -9.98 2.30 -11.69
N ASN A 371 -9.90 1.47 -10.64
CA ASN A 371 -10.44 0.11 -10.67
C ASN A 371 -11.96 0.07 -10.91
N SER A 372 -12.68 1.04 -10.31
CA SER A 372 -14.12 1.24 -10.48
C SER A 372 -14.52 1.92 -11.79
N GLY A 373 -13.57 2.48 -12.54
CA GLY A 373 -13.83 3.29 -13.73
C GLY A 373 -14.35 4.70 -13.43
N SER A 374 -14.21 5.18 -12.19
CA SER A 374 -14.52 6.57 -11.82
C SER A 374 -13.50 7.58 -12.36
N ILE A 375 -12.32 7.11 -12.75
CA ILE A 375 -11.31 7.80 -13.57
C ILE A 375 -10.83 6.83 -14.66
N ASP A 376 -10.38 7.36 -15.79
CA ASP A 376 -9.92 6.57 -16.94
C ASP A 376 -8.44 6.17 -16.85
N ALA A 377 -7.66 7.01 -16.18
CA ALA A 377 -6.24 6.82 -15.93
C ALA A 377 -5.86 7.44 -14.58
N LEU A 378 -4.73 7.01 -14.02
CA LEU A 378 -4.05 7.71 -12.93
C LEU A 378 -2.58 7.89 -13.28
N MET A 379 -1.92 8.86 -12.66
CA MET A 379 -0.47 8.98 -12.70
C MET A 379 0.09 8.96 -11.29
N ASP A 380 1.06 8.10 -11.05
CA ASP A 380 1.74 7.96 -9.77
C ASP A 380 3.21 7.61 -9.99
N ASP A 381 3.99 7.62 -8.92
CA ASP A 381 5.41 7.25 -8.99
C ASP A 381 5.57 5.79 -9.44
N GLU A 382 6.54 5.55 -10.33
CA GLU A 382 6.79 4.27 -10.99
C GLU A 382 6.93 3.14 -9.96
N ALA A 383 7.77 3.34 -8.95
CA ALA A 383 7.98 2.44 -7.83
C ALA A 383 6.67 1.98 -7.17
N VAL A 384 5.76 2.92 -6.94
CA VAL A 384 4.51 2.71 -6.22
C VAL A 384 3.51 1.96 -7.10
N LEU A 385 3.44 2.38 -8.37
CA LEU A 385 2.50 1.82 -9.31
C LEU A 385 2.87 0.38 -9.70
N LEU A 386 4.15 0.12 -9.96
CA LEU A 386 4.65 -1.23 -10.24
C LEU A 386 4.49 -2.14 -9.01
N TYR A 387 4.78 -1.64 -7.80
CA TYR A 387 4.51 -2.37 -6.57
C TYR A 387 3.02 -2.73 -6.44
N ALA A 388 2.10 -1.79 -6.70
CA ALA A 388 0.68 -2.06 -6.64
C ALA A 388 0.21 -3.11 -7.69
N ILE A 389 0.75 -3.06 -8.91
CA ILE A 389 0.51 -4.07 -9.95
C ILE A 389 1.03 -5.45 -9.49
N GLN A 390 2.23 -5.49 -8.92
CA GLN A 390 2.81 -6.71 -8.34
C GLN A 390 1.94 -7.29 -7.20
N GLN A 391 1.32 -6.43 -6.39
CA GLN A 391 0.38 -6.82 -5.34
C GLN A 391 -1.02 -7.21 -5.88
N GLY A 392 -1.18 -7.35 -7.20
CA GLY A 392 -2.37 -7.90 -7.84
C GLY A 392 -3.38 -6.87 -8.31
N ARG A 393 -3.02 -5.58 -8.42
CA ARG A 393 -3.88 -4.60 -9.11
C ARG A 393 -3.85 -4.85 -10.62
N ASP A 394 -5.05 -4.98 -11.21
CA ASP A 394 -5.25 -5.23 -12.65
C ASP A 394 -5.11 -3.95 -13.49
N PHE A 395 -3.92 -3.36 -13.46
CA PHE A 395 -3.56 -2.15 -14.20
C PHE A 395 -2.49 -2.45 -15.25
N ALA A 396 -2.41 -1.57 -16.24
CA ALA A 396 -1.35 -1.56 -17.25
C ALA A 396 -0.73 -0.16 -17.32
N THR A 397 0.55 -0.09 -17.71
CA THR A 397 1.31 1.16 -17.89
C THR A 397 1.77 1.28 -19.35
N PRO A 398 0.88 1.70 -20.27
CA PRO A 398 1.13 1.62 -21.71
C PRO A 398 2.05 2.72 -22.25
N ILE A 399 2.29 3.77 -21.47
CA ILE A 399 3.12 4.92 -21.84
C ILE A 399 4.44 4.84 -21.04
N PRO A 400 5.61 5.07 -21.67
CA PRO A 400 6.88 5.18 -20.96
C PRO A 400 6.83 6.24 -19.85
N GLY A 401 7.58 6.00 -18.77
CA GLY A 401 7.63 6.91 -17.63
C GLY A 401 8.26 8.25 -17.96
N GLU A 402 7.77 9.29 -17.29
CA GLU A 402 8.34 10.64 -17.33
C GLU A 402 9.20 10.86 -16.09
N LYS A 403 10.32 11.58 -16.23
CA LYS A 403 11.11 11.96 -15.06
C LYS A 403 10.32 12.94 -14.20
N SER A 404 10.08 12.60 -12.95
CA SER A 404 9.16 13.35 -12.08
C SER A 404 9.87 14.20 -11.03
N GLY A 405 11.13 13.88 -10.71
CA GLY A 405 11.97 14.65 -9.81
C GLY A 405 12.71 13.79 -8.80
N GLU A 406 13.21 14.41 -7.74
CA GLU A 406 14.05 13.77 -6.73
C GLU A 406 13.38 13.82 -5.36
N TYR A 407 13.54 12.79 -4.54
CA TYR A 407 13.08 12.77 -3.15
C TYR A 407 14.18 13.22 -2.21
N GLY A 408 13.81 13.99 -1.20
CA GLY A 408 14.72 14.51 -0.19
C GLY A 408 14.18 14.35 1.23
N PHE A 409 15.09 14.15 2.17
CA PHE A 409 14.85 14.32 3.59
C PHE A 409 14.78 15.81 3.90
N ALA A 410 13.85 16.24 4.76
CA ALA A 410 13.62 17.66 4.97
C ALA A 410 13.47 18.04 6.44
N VAL A 411 14.02 19.21 6.80
CA VAL A 411 13.85 19.87 8.09
C VAL A 411 13.15 21.22 7.89
N LYS A 412 12.52 21.76 8.95
CA LYS A 412 11.98 23.12 8.92
C LYS A 412 13.09 24.09 8.54
N LYS A 413 12.82 25.01 7.61
CA LYS A 413 13.84 25.95 7.11
C LYS A 413 14.54 26.71 8.24
N GLY A 414 15.87 26.69 8.22
CA GLY A 414 16.74 27.30 9.24
C GLY A 414 16.82 26.55 10.57
N ALA A 415 16.19 25.37 10.69
CA ALA A 415 16.22 24.55 11.90
C ALA A 415 16.94 23.21 11.66
N ASN A 416 17.53 22.65 12.71
CA ASN A 416 18.24 21.37 12.71
C ASN A 416 19.26 21.18 11.55
N PRO A 417 20.14 22.15 11.23
CA PRO A 417 21.12 22.03 10.15
C PRO A 417 22.07 20.83 10.33
N GLU A 418 22.36 20.45 11.58
CA GLU A 418 23.13 19.25 11.89
C GLU A 418 22.48 17.96 11.38
N LEU A 419 21.14 17.94 11.26
CA LEU A 419 20.39 16.76 10.87
C LEU A 419 20.45 16.57 9.36
N ILE A 420 20.49 17.66 8.60
CA ILE A 420 20.81 17.65 7.16
C ILE A 420 22.26 17.19 6.94
N GLU A 421 23.20 17.71 7.73
CA GLU A 421 24.62 17.30 7.62
C GLU A 421 24.80 15.81 7.95
N MET A 422 24.19 15.32 9.03
CA MET A 422 24.17 13.89 9.37
C MET A 422 23.53 13.06 8.25
N PHE A 423 22.40 13.51 7.69
CA PHE A 423 21.75 12.77 6.61
C PHE A 423 22.64 12.67 5.36
N ASN A 424 23.20 13.79 4.89
CA ASN A 424 24.04 13.82 3.70
C ASN A 424 25.31 12.97 3.88
N ASN A 425 26.00 13.11 5.02
CA ASN A 425 27.20 12.32 5.31
C ASN A 425 26.87 10.82 5.43
N GLY A 426 25.75 10.49 6.09
CA GLY A 426 25.28 9.12 6.23
C GLY A 426 24.91 8.50 4.88
N LEU A 427 24.15 9.22 4.05
CA LEU A 427 23.78 8.77 2.70
C LEU A 427 25.01 8.51 1.83
N ALA A 428 25.97 9.44 1.80
CA ALA A 428 27.23 9.25 1.08
C ALA A 428 27.99 8.00 1.54
N ALA A 429 28.03 7.73 2.85
CA ALA A 429 28.67 6.54 3.39
C ALA A 429 27.92 5.22 3.08
N LEU A 430 26.58 5.25 3.07
CA LEU A 430 25.78 4.08 2.69
C LEU A 430 25.90 3.76 1.19
N VAL A 431 26.04 4.78 0.35
CA VAL A 431 26.30 4.63 -1.08
C VAL A 431 27.68 4.02 -1.32
N GLU A 432 28.73 4.59 -0.72
CA GLU A 432 30.10 4.05 -0.86
C GLU A 432 30.22 2.59 -0.37
N SER A 433 29.48 2.22 0.68
CA SER A 433 29.49 0.86 1.22
C SER A 433 28.62 -0.14 0.44
N GLY A 434 27.84 0.31 -0.54
CA GLY A 434 26.85 -0.51 -1.27
C GLY A 434 25.59 -0.84 -0.46
N LYS A 435 25.49 -0.37 0.79
CA LYS A 435 24.33 -0.62 1.65
C LYS A 435 23.07 0.08 1.14
N TYR A 436 23.22 1.24 0.50
CA TYR A 436 22.11 1.94 -0.14
C TYR A 436 21.46 1.08 -1.23
N ASP A 437 22.25 0.54 -2.16
CA ASP A 437 21.72 -0.33 -3.21
C ASP A 437 21.15 -1.63 -2.64
N GLU A 438 21.74 -2.19 -1.58
CA GLU A 438 21.16 -3.34 -0.87
C GLU A 438 19.73 -3.04 -0.36
N ILE A 439 19.53 -1.87 0.25
CA ILE A 439 18.20 -1.44 0.73
C ILE A 439 17.25 -1.31 -0.45
N LEU A 440 17.62 -0.61 -1.52
CA LEU A 440 16.71 -0.40 -2.66
C LEU A 440 16.42 -1.71 -3.41
N ASN A 441 17.43 -2.54 -3.63
CA ASN A 441 17.27 -3.86 -4.25
C ASN A 441 16.35 -4.77 -3.42
N LYS A 442 16.35 -4.64 -2.08
CA LYS A 442 15.40 -5.36 -1.21
C LYS A 442 13.94 -4.97 -1.43
N TYR A 443 13.64 -3.84 -2.06
CA TYR A 443 12.25 -3.41 -2.33
C TYR A 443 11.89 -3.39 -3.82
N PHE A 444 12.89 -3.27 -4.70
CA PHE A 444 12.70 -3.18 -6.15
C PHE A 444 13.12 -4.45 -6.92
N ASN A 445 14.08 -5.21 -6.41
CA ASN A 445 14.49 -6.49 -7.01
C ASN A 445 13.94 -7.70 -6.23
N SER A 446 13.27 -7.45 -5.12
CA SER A 446 12.61 -8.48 -4.34
C SER A 446 11.27 -8.84 -4.99
N THR A 447 11.29 -9.87 -5.82
CA THR A 447 10.30 -10.95 -5.69
C THR A 447 10.66 -11.85 -4.51
N GLU A 448 11.12 -11.28 -3.38
CA GLU A 448 10.84 -11.93 -2.11
C GLU A 448 9.31 -11.87 -1.97
N GLU A 449 8.67 -12.98 -2.36
CA GLU A 449 7.73 -13.56 -1.42
C GLU A 449 8.38 -13.44 -0.03
N THR A 450 7.95 -12.46 0.75
CA THR A 450 7.91 -12.65 2.19
C THR A 450 6.82 -13.70 2.47
N SER A 451 7.02 -14.91 1.95
CA SER A 451 6.50 -16.14 2.52
C SER A 451 7.35 -16.42 3.76
N ALA A 452 7.30 -15.50 4.72
CA ALA A 452 7.53 -15.88 6.10
C ALA A 452 6.38 -16.83 6.44
N THR A 453 6.68 -18.12 6.48
CA THR A 453 5.80 -19.17 6.97
C THR A 453 5.17 -18.77 8.31
N THR A 454 3.97 -18.21 8.23
CA THR A 454 3.04 -18.12 9.36
C THR A 454 1.60 -18.29 8.91
N SER A 455 1.30 -19.23 8.01
CA SER A 455 -0.08 -19.72 7.80
C SER A 455 -1.14 -18.60 7.77
N THR A 456 -0.89 -17.54 7.00
CA THR A 456 -1.78 -16.38 6.96
C THR A 456 -2.99 -16.70 6.10
N VAL A 457 -4.15 -16.28 6.58
CA VAL A 457 -5.43 -16.60 5.94
C VAL A 457 -5.65 -15.64 4.80
N ASP A 458 -6.15 -16.14 3.67
CA ASP A 458 -6.43 -15.38 2.45
C ASP A 458 -7.19 -14.06 2.70
N GLU A 459 -6.48 -12.93 2.58
CA GLU A 459 -7.02 -11.57 2.76
C GLU A 459 -7.94 -11.12 1.63
N THR A 460 -8.11 -11.90 0.56
CA THR A 460 -9.21 -11.67 -0.38
C THR A 460 -10.56 -12.07 0.23
N THR A 461 -10.60 -12.63 1.44
CA THR A 461 -11.83 -12.91 2.17
C THR A 461 -12.00 -12.00 3.38
N ILE A 462 -13.24 -11.70 3.76
CA ILE A 462 -13.55 -10.95 5.00
C ILE A 462 -12.95 -11.65 6.24
N ILE A 463 -12.98 -12.98 6.25
CA ILE A 463 -12.48 -13.78 7.37
C ILE A 463 -10.95 -13.71 7.44
N GLY A 464 -10.25 -13.77 6.31
CA GLY A 464 -8.80 -13.62 6.29
C GLY A 464 -8.35 -12.22 6.68
N LEU A 465 -9.00 -11.19 6.15
CA LEU A 465 -8.76 -9.80 6.55
C LEU A 465 -8.89 -9.63 8.07
N LEU A 466 -9.96 -10.14 8.65
CA LEU A 466 -10.15 -10.09 10.11
C LEU A 466 -9.06 -10.86 10.84
N LYS A 467 -8.76 -12.09 10.45
CA LYS A 467 -7.83 -12.95 11.18
C LYS A 467 -6.39 -12.42 11.13
N ASN A 468 -5.96 -11.83 10.02
CA ASN A 468 -4.61 -11.29 9.90
C ASN A 468 -4.50 -9.91 10.55
N ASN A 469 -5.58 -9.11 10.57
CA ASN A 469 -5.51 -7.71 11.02
C ASN A 469 -6.21 -7.44 12.37
N TYR A 470 -6.71 -8.47 13.06
CA TYR A 470 -7.50 -8.28 14.29
C TYR A 470 -6.73 -7.49 15.36
N GLY A 471 -5.41 -7.69 15.50
CA GLY A 471 -4.59 -7.00 16.50
C GLY A 471 -4.56 -5.49 16.25
N GLN A 472 -4.34 -5.09 15.00
CA GLN A 472 -4.33 -3.69 14.58
C GLN A 472 -5.73 -3.06 14.71
N LEU A 473 -6.78 -3.76 14.28
CA LEU A 473 -8.17 -3.29 14.41
C LEU A 473 -8.59 -3.14 15.88
N LEU A 474 -8.19 -4.07 16.76
CA LEU A 474 -8.46 -3.98 18.19
C LEU A 474 -7.67 -2.85 18.86
N SER A 475 -6.41 -2.63 18.47
CA SER A 475 -5.61 -1.50 18.93
C SER A 475 -6.25 -0.17 18.55
N GLY A 476 -6.59 -0.01 17.27
CA GLY A 476 -7.31 1.18 16.77
C GLY A 476 -8.65 1.39 17.48
N LEU A 477 -9.44 0.32 17.68
CA LEU A 477 -10.68 0.37 18.45
C LEU A 477 -10.44 0.78 19.91
N GLY A 478 -9.37 0.30 20.53
CA GLY A 478 -8.97 0.68 21.88
C GLY A 478 -8.68 2.17 21.99
N ILE A 479 -7.98 2.75 21.01
CA ILE A 479 -7.72 4.19 20.90
C ILE A 479 -9.04 4.95 20.69
N THR A 480 -9.89 4.53 19.76
CA THR A 480 -11.22 5.11 19.52
C THR A 480 -12.05 5.16 20.80
N VAL A 481 -12.15 4.05 21.53
CA VAL A 481 -12.94 3.96 22.77
C VAL A 481 -12.30 4.76 23.91
N GLY A 482 -10.97 4.67 24.07
CA GLY A 482 -10.24 5.43 25.09
C GLY A 482 -10.36 6.94 24.90
N LEU A 483 -10.22 7.40 23.65
CA LEU A 483 -10.39 8.79 23.26
C LEU A 483 -11.83 9.26 23.53
N ALA A 484 -12.84 8.48 23.13
CA ALA A 484 -14.24 8.81 23.37
C ALA A 484 -14.56 8.90 24.87
N LEU A 485 -14.10 7.94 25.68
CA LEU A 485 -14.37 7.90 27.12
C LEU A 485 -13.71 9.08 27.86
N LEU A 486 -12.43 9.32 27.62
CA LEU A 486 -11.69 10.41 28.29
C LEU A 486 -12.25 11.77 27.89
N SER A 487 -12.46 11.98 26.59
CA SER A 487 -13.00 13.24 26.07
C SER A 487 -14.41 13.49 26.60
N PHE A 488 -15.25 12.45 26.66
CA PHE A 488 -16.62 12.58 27.16
C PHE A 488 -16.66 12.85 28.67
N ALA A 489 -15.76 12.25 29.46
CA ALA A 489 -15.66 12.54 30.89
C ALA A 489 -15.32 14.01 31.15
N ILE A 490 -14.36 14.57 30.41
CA ILE A 490 -14.00 15.99 30.47
C ILE A 490 -15.15 16.86 29.95
N ALA A 491 -15.79 16.45 28.84
CA ALA A 491 -16.94 17.14 28.26
C ALA A 491 -18.13 17.23 29.23
N ILE A 492 -18.39 16.20 30.06
CA ILE A 492 -19.41 16.27 31.11
C ILE A 492 -19.09 17.40 32.10
N ILE A 493 -17.84 17.50 32.54
CA ILE A 493 -17.42 18.52 33.50
C ILE A 493 -17.61 19.91 32.89
N ILE A 494 -17.07 20.13 31.69
CA ILE A 494 -17.20 21.40 30.95
C ILE A 494 -18.68 21.72 30.73
N GLY A 495 -19.44 20.79 30.18
CA GLY A 495 -20.84 20.98 29.83
C GLY A 495 -21.74 21.24 31.02
N VAL A 496 -21.54 20.56 32.16
CA VAL A 496 -22.29 20.86 33.39
C VAL A 496 -21.97 22.26 33.89
N ILE A 497 -20.71 22.69 33.88
CA ILE A 497 -20.32 24.04 34.31
C ILE A 497 -21.00 25.10 33.43
N PHE A 498 -20.85 24.98 32.10
CA PHE A 498 -21.39 25.97 31.16
C PHE A 498 -22.92 25.91 31.06
N GLY A 499 -23.52 24.73 31.18
CA GLY A 499 -24.99 24.58 31.23
C GLY A 499 -25.58 25.23 32.49
N MET A 500 -24.91 25.12 33.63
CA MET A 500 -25.28 25.81 34.87
C MET A 500 -25.12 27.33 34.76
N PHE A 501 -24.08 27.80 34.07
CA PHE A 501 -23.91 29.22 33.76
C PHE A 501 -25.04 29.75 32.88
N ALA A 502 -25.48 28.97 31.90
CA ALA A 502 -26.54 29.35 30.96
C ALA A 502 -27.91 29.55 31.65
N VAL A 503 -28.19 28.83 32.75
CA VAL A 503 -29.42 28.97 33.54
C VAL A 503 -29.25 29.86 34.78
N SER A 504 -28.05 30.40 35.02
CA SER A 504 -27.76 31.21 36.19
C SER A 504 -28.60 32.51 36.22
N PRO A 505 -29.02 33.01 37.40
CA PRO A 505 -29.64 34.32 37.51
C PRO A 505 -28.69 35.47 37.12
N VAL A 506 -27.37 35.23 37.12
CA VAL A 506 -26.35 36.23 36.79
C VAL A 506 -26.21 36.38 35.27
N LYS A 507 -26.44 37.60 34.75
CA LYS A 507 -26.39 37.89 33.30
C LYS A 507 -25.02 37.60 32.68
N SER A 508 -23.92 37.93 33.37
CA SER A 508 -22.56 37.69 32.84
C SER A 508 -22.27 36.21 32.62
N LEU A 509 -22.67 35.34 33.55
CA LEU A 509 -22.51 33.89 33.40
C LEU A 509 -23.27 33.36 32.18
N ARG A 510 -24.51 33.83 31.96
CA ARG A 510 -25.29 33.45 30.78
C ARG A 510 -24.61 33.87 29.47
N VAL A 511 -24.04 35.07 29.43
CA VAL A 511 -23.31 35.56 28.25
C VAL A 511 -22.05 34.72 28.00
N ILE A 512 -21.26 34.43 29.05
CA ILE A 512 -20.06 33.57 28.94
C ILE A 512 -20.44 32.19 28.38
N ALA A 513 -21.53 31.60 28.87
CA ALA A 513 -22.01 30.31 28.37
C ALA A 513 -22.48 30.38 26.91
N SER A 514 -23.23 31.42 26.52
CA SER A 514 -23.64 31.62 25.13
C SER A 514 -22.42 31.70 24.22
N VAL A 515 -21.45 32.56 24.53
CA VAL A 515 -20.24 32.73 23.71
C VAL A 515 -19.48 31.42 23.56
N PHE A 516 -19.28 30.66 24.64
CA PHE A 516 -18.63 29.35 24.56
C PHE A 516 -19.40 28.39 23.64
N VAL A 517 -20.71 28.25 23.83
CA VAL A 517 -21.55 27.35 23.03
C VAL A 517 -21.59 27.77 21.56
N ASP A 518 -21.79 29.06 21.30
CA ASP A 518 -21.93 29.64 19.96
C ASP A 518 -20.62 29.50 19.16
N VAL A 519 -19.47 29.78 19.78
CA VAL A 519 -18.16 29.64 19.12
C VAL A 519 -17.84 28.17 18.85
N VAL A 520 -17.93 27.31 19.87
CA VAL A 520 -17.50 25.92 19.74
C VAL A 520 -18.39 25.14 18.77
N ARG A 521 -19.72 25.35 18.80
CA ARG A 521 -20.64 24.69 17.87
C ARG A 521 -20.68 25.35 16.49
N GLY A 522 -20.22 26.59 16.39
CA GLY A 522 -20.14 27.34 15.12
C GLY A 522 -18.94 26.94 14.26
N ILE A 523 -17.89 26.34 14.85
CA ILE A 523 -16.68 25.91 14.14
C ILE A 523 -16.74 24.40 13.91
N PRO A 524 -16.55 23.90 12.68
CA PRO A 524 -16.44 22.47 12.41
C PRO A 524 -15.37 21.79 13.29
N LEU A 525 -15.68 20.62 13.84
CA LEU A 525 -14.77 19.89 14.74
C LEU A 525 -13.39 19.64 14.10
N MET A 526 -13.35 19.36 12.80
CA MET A 526 -12.09 19.15 12.07
C MET A 526 -11.18 20.38 12.14
N ILE A 527 -11.74 21.59 12.01
CA ILE A 527 -11.01 22.86 12.12
C ILE A 527 -10.54 23.10 13.56
N VAL A 528 -11.38 22.78 14.55
CA VAL A 528 -11.00 22.88 15.97
C VAL A 528 -9.84 21.93 16.28
N ALA A 529 -9.91 20.69 15.81
CA ALA A 529 -8.86 19.70 15.98
C ALA A 529 -7.56 20.15 15.32
N ALA A 530 -7.62 20.58 14.06
CA ALA A 530 -6.47 21.12 13.32
C ALA A 530 -5.86 22.35 14.02
N PHE A 531 -6.67 23.27 14.53
CA PHE A 531 -6.18 24.46 15.22
C PHE A 531 -5.51 24.13 16.57
N ILE A 532 -6.07 23.18 17.33
CA ILE A 532 -5.46 22.72 18.59
C ILE A 532 -4.16 21.97 18.30
N PHE A 533 -4.13 21.18 17.23
CA PHE A 533 -3.00 20.32 16.92
C PHE A 533 -1.85 21.05 16.24
N TRP A 534 -2.12 21.96 15.29
CA TRP A 534 -1.08 22.72 14.59
C TRP A 534 -1.01 24.18 15.04
N GLY A 535 -2.15 24.85 15.16
CA GLY A 535 -2.19 26.29 15.46
C GLY A 535 -1.63 26.66 16.84
N ILE A 536 -2.09 26.00 17.90
CA ILE A 536 -1.65 26.29 19.28
C ILE A 536 -0.14 25.98 19.46
N PRO A 537 0.38 24.82 19.02
CA PRO A 537 1.81 24.54 19.05
C PRO A 537 2.67 25.59 18.34
N ASN A 538 2.30 26.03 17.14
CA ASN A 538 3.02 27.08 16.41
C ASN A 538 3.06 28.39 17.20
N LEU A 539 1.93 28.74 17.82
CA LEU A 539 1.85 29.96 18.64
C LEU A 539 2.75 29.85 19.87
N ILE A 540 2.73 28.72 20.57
CA ILE A 540 3.60 28.46 21.72
C ILE A 540 5.07 28.53 21.31
N GLU A 541 5.45 27.82 20.24
CA GLU A 541 6.82 27.84 19.70
C GLU A 541 7.26 29.26 19.34
N SER A 542 6.41 30.02 18.63
CA SER A 542 6.74 31.41 18.23
C SER A 542 6.98 32.36 19.41
N ILE A 543 6.31 32.15 20.54
CA ILE A 543 6.41 33.01 21.72
C ILE A 543 7.54 32.54 22.65
N THR A 544 7.71 31.22 22.79
CA THR A 544 8.57 30.62 23.81
C THR A 544 9.91 30.10 23.28
N GLY A 545 10.02 29.91 21.96
CA GLY A 545 11.14 29.22 21.33
C GLY A 545 11.22 27.73 21.66
N GLN A 546 10.20 27.16 22.32
CA GLN A 546 10.16 25.75 22.73
C GLN A 546 9.04 25.00 22.04
N GLN A 547 9.34 23.75 21.68
CA GLN A 547 8.39 22.81 21.09
C GLN A 547 7.25 22.50 22.08
N SER A 548 6.01 22.54 21.58
CA SER A 548 4.81 22.28 22.38
C SER A 548 4.74 20.82 22.84
N PRO A 549 4.33 20.55 24.09
CA PRO A 549 4.16 19.19 24.60
C PRO A 549 2.88 18.49 24.12
N ILE A 550 2.05 19.16 23.31
CA ILE A 550 0.75 18.62 22.87
C ILE A 550 0.98 17.54 21.80
N ASN A 551 0.65 16.30 22.13
CA ASN A 551 0.61 15.17 21.19
C ASN A 551 -0.80 14.96 20.59
N ASP A 552 -0.90 14.11 19.58
CA ASP A 552 -2.11 13.88 18.77
C ASP A 552 -3.30 13.41 19.63
N PHE A 553 -3.04 12.53 20.59
CA PHE A 553 -4.06 12.00 21.49
C PHE A 553 -4.61 13.10 22.42
N VAL A 554 -3.72 13.95 22.96
CA VAL A 554 -4.10 15.09 23.80
C VAL A 554 -4.86 16.13 22.97
N ALA A 555 -4.38 16.46 21.77
CA ALA A 555 -5.07 17.39 20.88
C ALA A 555 -6.48 16.91 20.51
N GLY A 556 -6.61 15.65 20.11
CA GLY A 556 -7.90 15.01 19.85
C GLY A 556 -8.80 15.01 21.07
N THR A 557 -8.25 14.74 22.26
CA THR A 557 -9.00 14.77 23.52
C THR A 557 -9.56 16.16 23.81
N ILE A 558 -8.74 17.21 23.67
CA ILE A 558 -9.17 18.60 23.90
C ILE A 558 -10.26 18.98 22.89
N ALA A 559 -10.03 18.70 21.60
CA ALA A 559 -10.98 19.03 20.54
C ALA A 559 -12.35 18.39 20.76
N LEU A 560 -12.39 17.08 21.02
CA LEU A 560 -13.61 16.34 21.30
C LEU A 560 -14.27 16.79 22.62
N SER A 561 -13.47 17.09 23.65
CA SER A 561 -13.97 17.55 24.95
C SER A 561 -14.67 18.91 24.85
N LEU A 562 -14.07 19.85 24.11
CA LEU A 562 -14.66 21.17 23.88
C LEU A 562 -15.95 21.05 23.08
N ASN A 563 -15.90 20.36 21.93
CA ASN A 563 -17.05 20.17 21.06
C ASN A 563 -18.21 19.49 21.81
N SER A 564 -17.96 18.30 22.37
CA SER A 564 -18.98 17.57 23.14
C SER A 564 -19.42 18.34 24.39
N GLY A 565 -18.54 19.13 25.01
CA GLY A 565 -18.86 19.94 26.19
C GLY A 565 -19.88 21.03 25.88
N ALA A 566 -19.79 21.66 24.72
CA ALA A 566 -20.78 22.66 24.27
C ALA A 566 -22.17 22.04 24.02
N TYR A 567 -22.23 20.84 23.41
CA TYR A 567 -23.50 20.11 23.26
C TYR A 567 -24.07 19.66 24.61
N ILE A 568 -23.23 19.19 25.53
CA ILE A 568 -23.63 18.83 26.89
C ILE A 568 -24.15 20.06 27.65
N ALA A 569 -23.54 21.24 27.49
CA ALA A 569 -24.03 22.47 28.11
C ALA A 569 -25.47 22.79 27.72
N GLU A 570 -25.81 22.58 26.45
CA GLU A 570 -27.17 22.77 25.93
C GLU A 570 -28.14 21.68 26.42
N ILE A 571 -27.69 20.43 26.51
CA ILE A 571 -28.45 19.35 27.14
C ILE A 571 -28.75 19.70 28.61
N VAL A 572 -27.77 20.25 29.33
CA VAL A 572 -27.91 20.67 30.73
C VAL A 572 -28.90 21.81 30.87
N ARG A 573 -28.74 22.86 30.07
CA ARG A 573 -29.67 23.98 30.02
C ARG A 573 -31.09 23.52 29.70
N GLY A 574 -31.26 22.71 28.66
CA GLY A 574 -32.56 22.19 28.23
C GLY A 574 -33.20 21.25 29.25
N GLY A 575 -32.42 20.38 29.90
CA GLY A 575 -32.91 19.47 30.94
C GLY A 575 -33.39 20.19 32.20
N ILE A 576 -32.71 21.27 32.59
CA ILE A 576 -33.14 22.13 33.70
C ILE A 576 -34.44 22.87 33.33
N GLN A 577 -34.52 23.42 32.12
CA GLN A 577 -35.70 24.14 31.64
C GLN A 577 -36.92 23.25 31.41
N ALA A 578 -36.71 21.95 31.22
CA ALA A 578 -37.79 20.96 31.10
C ALA A 578 -38.50 20.66 32.43
N VAL A 579 -37.90 21.01 33.58
CA VAL A 579 -38.56 20.88 34.88
C VAL A 579 -39.62 22.00 35.00
N PRO A 580 -40.87 21.69 35.41
CA PRO A 580 -41.93 22.69 35.51
C PRO A 580 -41.53 23.91 36.34
N VAL A 581 -41.63 25.11 35.75
CA VAL A 581 -41.19 26.38 36.36
C VAL A 581 -41.85 26.64 37.71
N GLY A 582 -43.10 26.19 37.90
CA GLY A 582 -43.84 26.29 39.16
C GLY A 582 -43.14 25.68 40.37
N GLN A 583 -42.24 24.71 40.19
CA GLN A 583 -41.45 24.17 41.32
C GLN A 583 -40.42 25.17 41.84
N MET A 584 -39.81 25.96 40.95
CA MET A 584 -38.89 27.04 41.31
C MET A 584 -39.66 28.18 41.99
N GLU A 585 -40.84 28.54 41.45
CA GLU A 585 -41.71 29.58 42.00
C GLU A 585 -42.23 29.20 43.40
N ALA A 586 -42.69 27.97 43.59
CA ALA A 586 -43.18 27.46 44.88
C ALA A 586 -42.06 27.47 45.94
N SER A 587 -40.86 27.01 45.59
CA SER A 587 -39.71 27.01 46.51
C SER A 587 -39.30 28.44 46.90
N ARG A 588 -39.35 29.37 45.94
CA ARG A 588 -39.08 30.79 46.19
C ARG A 588 -40.13 31.43 47.11
N SER A 589 -41.41 31.09 46.96
CA SER A 589 -42.49 31.52 47.85
C SER A 589 -42.32 31.00 49.29
N LEU A 590 -41.66 29.85 49.46
CA LEU A 590 -41.30 29.29 50.77
C LEU A 590 -39.98 29.86 51.33
N GLY A 591 -39.39 30.88 50.70
CA GLY A 591 -38.14 31.51 51.13
C GLY A 591 -36.89 30.66 50.91
N ILE A 592 -36.97 29.58 50.12
CA ILE A 592 -35.84 28.70 49.83
C ILE A 592 -34.94 29.34 48.77
N SER A 593 -33.63 29.40 49.03
CA SER A 593 -32.66 30.01 48.12
C SER A 593 -32.55 29.26 46.77
N TYR A 594 -32.20 29.99 45.70
CA TYR A 594 -32.03 29.42 44.36
C TYR A 594 -31.09 28.20 44.33
N GLY A 595 -29.95 28.28 45.03
CA GLY A 595 -28.98 27.18 45.08
C GLY A 595 -29.53 25.94 45.80
N THR A 596 -30.28 26.14 46.89
CA THR A 596 -30.93 25.04 47.61
C THR A 596 -32.01 24.38 46.75
N THR A 597 -32.86 25.18 46.10
CA THR A 597 -33.90 24.71 45.16
C THR A 597 -33.27 23.94 44.00
N MET A 598 -32.19 24.48 43.41
CA MET A 598 -31.51 23.85 42.29
C MET A 598 -30.93 22.49 42.68
N ARG A 599 -30.19 22.40 43.80
CA ARG A 599 -29.55 21.16 44.24
C ARG A 599 -30.54 20.08 44.70
N LYS A 600 -31.60 20.46 45.43
CA LYS A 600 -32.49 19.49 46.08
C LYS A 600 -33.76 19.16 45.28
N ILE A 601 -34.21 20.05 44.40
CA ILE A 601 -35.49 19.90 43.69
C ILE A 601 -35.24 19.75 42.19
N ILE A 602 -34.60 20.74 41.57
CA ILE A 602 -34.51 20.80 40.10
C ILE A 602 -33.49 19.81 39.53
N LEU A 603 -32.23 19.82 39.97
CA LEU A 603 -31.17 18.98 39.40
C LEU A 603 -31.45 17.47 39.49
N PRO A 604 -32.02 16.93 40.58
CA PRO A 604 -32.39 15.51 40.63
C PRO A 604 -33.43 15.10 39.56
N GLN A 605 -34.34 16.00 39.21
CA GLN A 605 -35.34 15.76 38.16
C GLN A 605 -34.75 15.98 36.77
N ALA A 606 -34.05 17.11 36.58
CA ALA A 606 -33.34 17.43 35.35
C ALA A 606 -32.35 16.32 34.97
N GLY A 607 -31.61 15.77 35.94
CA GLY A 607 -30.67 14.66 35.74
C GLY A 607 -31.29 13.45 35.07
N LYS A 608 -32.53 13.11 35.43
CA LYS A 608 -33.27 12.01 34.81
C LYS A 608 -33.68 12.33 33.37
N ILE A 609 -34.02 13.58 33.09
CA ILE A 609 -34.38 14.06 31.75
C ILE A 609 -33.14 14.10 30.84
N MET A 610 -31.97 14.45 31.38
CA MET A 610 -30.72 14.61 30.63
C MET A 610 -30.05 13.27 30.26
N LEU A 611 -30.22 12.23 31.09
CA LEU A 611 -29.46 10.98 30.96
C LEU A 611 -29.54 10.33 29.55
N PRO A 612 -30.71 10.23 28.89
CA PRO A 612 -30.79 9.69 27.53
C PRO A 612 -30.02 10.53 26.51
N ASN A 613 -30.02 11.86 26.68
CA ASN A 613 -29.32 12.78 25.78
C ASN A 613 -27.80 12.72 25.97
N PHE A 614 -27.30 12.50 27.19
CA PHE A 614 -25.87 12.28 27.43
C PHE A 614 -25.38 11.01 26.73
N ILE A 615 -26.15 9.92 26.80
CA ILE A 615 -25.82 8.69 26.07
C ILE A 615 -25.75 8.97 24.56
N ASN A 616 -26.77 9.64 24.00
CA ASN A 616 -26.79 9.95 22.58
C ASN A 616 -25.57 10.79 22.19
N GLN A 617 -25.21 11.76 23.03
CA GLN A 617 -24.01 12.57 22.82
C GLN A 617 -22.73 11.75 22.90
N PHE A 618 -22.63 10.78 23.81
CA PHE A 618 -21.47 9.87 23.87
C PHE A 618 -21.31 9.06 22.57
N VAL A 619 -22.42 8.55 22.01
CA VAL A 619 -22.42 7.85 20.73
C VAL A 619 -21.96 8.76 19.57
N ILE A 620 -22.36 10.04 19.60
CA ILE A 620 -21.88 11.03 18.63
C ILE A 620 -20.38 11.26 18.80
N THR A 621 -19.90 11.49 20.03
CA THR A 621 -18.48 11.68 20.32
C THR A 621 -17.62 10.49 19.88
N LEU A 622 -18.13 9.25 20.01
CA LEU A 622 -17.46 8.05 19.53
C LEU A 622 -17.36 8.01 17.99
N LYS A 623 -18.36 8.50 17.27
CA LYS A 623 -18.28 8.62 15.80
C LYS A 623 -17.34 9.74 15.39
N ASP A 624 -17.39 10.86 16.11
CA ASP A 624 -16.56 12.04 15.85
C ASP A 624 -15.05 11.77 16.06
N THR A 625 -14.65 10.66 16.70
CA THR A 625 -13.23 10.26 16.75
C THR A 625 -12.67 10.01 15.35
N THR A 626 -13.50 9.61 14.39
CA THR A 626 -13.08 9.43 12.99
C THR A 626 -12.62 10.74 12.35
N ILE A 627 -13.07 11.89 12.85
CA ILE A 627 -12.59 13.20 12.38
C ILE A 627 -11.17 13.47 12.87
N ILE A 628 -10.78 12.88 14.01
CA ILE A 628 -9.43 13.04 14.60
C ILE A 628 -8.38 12.28 13.79
N SER A 629 -8.75 11.31 12.94
CA SER A 629 -7.79 10.70 12.01
C SER A 629 -7.17 11.72 11.06
N ALA A 630 -7.87 12.83 10.76
CA ALA A 630 -7.38 13.90 9.90
C ALA A 630 -6.16 14.66 10.47
N ILE A 631 -5.92 14.58 11.78
CA ILE A 631 -4.71 15.13 12.42
C ILE A 631 -3.65 14.05 12.67
N GLY A 632 -3.79 12.87 12.06
CA GLY A 632 -2.81 11.78 12.08
C GLY A 632 -2.90 10.80 13.25
N LEU A 633 -3.95 10.90 14.09
CA LEU A 633 -4.17 9.92 15.15
C LEU A 633 -4.64 8.57 14.56
N VAL A 634 -3.90 7.51 14.84
CA VAL A 634 -4.22 6.15 14.35
C VAL A 634 -5.29 5.48 15.21
N GLU A 635 -6.53 5.96 15.09
CA GLU A 635 -7.72 5.30 15.65
C GLU A 635 -8.33 4.29 14.65
N LEU A 636 -9.45 3.64 14.97
CA LEU A 636 -9.98 2.51 14.20
C LEU A 636 -10.15 2.78 12.69
N PHE A 637 -10.66 3.94 12.29
CA PHE A 637 -10.84 4.28 10.88
C PHE A 637 -9.49 4.45 10.18
N GLN A 638 -8.54 5.16 10.81
CA GLN A 638 -7.18 5.30 10.27
C GLN A 638 -6.45 3.96 10.20
N ALA A 639 -6.59 3.10 11.20
CA ALA A 639 -6.03 1.76 11.20
C ALA A 639 -6.55 0.94 10.01
N GLY A 640 -7.85 1.07 9.71
CA GLY A 640 -8.46 0.48 8.52
C GLY A 640 -7.88 1.03 7.22
N LYS A 641 -7.69 2.35 7.10
CA LYS A 641 -7.05 2.95 5.91
C LYS A 641 -5.63 2.44 5.67
N ILE A 642 -4.84 2.26 6.73
CA ILE A 642 -3.48 1.72 6.63
C ILE A 642 -3.51 0.26 6.12
N ILE A 643 -4.44 -0.57 6.63
CA ILE A 643 -4.63 -1.94 6.13
C ILE A 643 -5.02 -1.93 4.65
N ILE A 644 -5.93 -1.05 4.24
CA ILE A 644 -6.36 -0.89 2.85
C ILE A 644 -5.18 -0.53 1.94
N ALA A 645 -4.32 0.39 2.38
CA ALA A 645 -3.17 0.80 1.60
C ALA A 645 -2.14 -0.32 1.44
N ARG A 646 -2.06 -1.26 2.40
CA ARG A 646 -1.19 -2.45 2.32
C ARG A 646 -1.73 -3.54 1.39
N ASN A 647 -3.00 -3.92 1.54
CA ASN A 647 -3.56 -5.12 0.87
C ASN A 647 -4.57 -4.81 -0.24
N TYR A 648 -4.88 -3.53 -0.45
CA TYR A 648 -5.75 -3.05 -1.50
C TYR A 648 -7.21 -3.55 -1.42
N GLN A 649 -7.66 -4.00 -0.24
CA GLN A 649 -9.01 -4.55 -0.02
C GLN A 649 -10.01 -3.54 0.54
N SER A 650 -10.13 -2.38 -0.11
CA SER A 650 -10.92 -1.23 0.38
C SER A 650 -12.37 -1.54 0.71
N PHE A 651 -13.11 -2.14 -0.25
CA PHE A 651 -14.53 -2.43 -0.07
C PHE A 651 -14.78 -3.33 1.15
N ARG A 652 -14.00 -4.42 1.27
CA ARG A 652 -14.15 -5.40 2.34
C ARG A 652 -13.75 -4.79 3.69
N MET A 653 -12.68 -4.02 3.73
CA MET A 653 -12.22 -3.38 4.95
C MET A 653 -13.22 -2.32 5.43
N TYR A 654 -13.73 -1.45 4.55
CA TYR A 654 -14.78 -0.51 4.95
C TYR A 654 -16.06 -1.20 5.44
N ALA A 655 -16.45 -2.33 4.83
CA ALA A 655 -17.57 -3.13 5.32
C ALA A 655 -17.30 -3.69 6.74
N ILE A 656 -16.09 -4.18 7.00
CA ILE A 656 -15.67 -4.63 8.33
C ILE A 656 -15.73 -3.47 9.34
N LEU A 657 -15.16 -2.30 9.02
CA LEU A 657 -15.20 -1.13 9.90
C LEU A 657 -16.64 -0.72 10.21
N ALA A 658 -17.52 -0.67 9.20
CA ALA A 658 -18.93 -0.35 9.38
C ALA A 658 -19.62 -1.32 10.34
N ILE A 659 -19.33 -2.63 10.24
CA ILE A 659 -19.85 -3.65 11.15
C ILE A 659 -19.30 -3.44 12.57
N ILE A 660 -17.99 -3.16 12.73
CA ILE A 660 -17.39 -2.93 14.05
C ILE A 660 -18.05 -1.73 14.73
N TYR A 661 -18.14 -0.57 14.04
CA TYR A 661 -18.83 0.60 14.57
C TYR A 661 -20.30 0.28 14.90
N LEU A 662 -21.01 -0.41 14.01
CA LEU A 662 -22.41 -0.77 14.24
C LEU A 662 -22.57 -1.63 15.50
N VAL A 663 -21.72 -2.63 15.70
CA VAL A 663 -21.73 -3.50 16.88
C VAL A 663 -21.47 -2.69 18.15
N VAL A 664 -20.40 -1.91 18.18
CA VAL A 664 -20.02 -1.09 19.34
C VAL A 664 -21.12 -0.10 19.70
N ILE A 665 -21.62 0.65 18.72
CA ILE A 665 -22.69 1.65 18.91
C ILE A 665 -23.98 0.97 19.37
N THR A 666 -24.34 -0.17 18.79
CA THR A 666 -25.56 -0.90 19.17
C THR A 666 -25.47 -1.43 20.60
N LEU A 667 -24.31 -1.98 21.00
CA LEU A 667 -24.07 -2.45 22.37
C LEU A 667 -24.17 -1.29 23.37
N LEU A 668 -23.55 -0.15 23.09
CA LEU A 668 -23.63 1.05 23.91
C LEU A 668 -25.06 1.57 24.02
N THR A 669 -25.77 1.64 22.89
CA THR A 669 -27.17 2.09 22.86
C THR A 669 -28.09 1.14 23.64
N ARG A 670 -27.85 -0.18 23.59
CA ARG A 670 -28.60 -1.17 24.37
C ARG A 670 -28.30 -1.08 25.87
N LEU A 671 -27.03 -0.94 26.23
CA LEU A 671 -26.59 -0.74 27.61
C LEU A 671 -27.26 0.50 28.20
N ALA A 672 -27.26 1.59 27.45
CA ALA A 672 -27.91 2.82 27.81
C ALA A 672 -29.43 2.69 28.02
N ARG A 673 -30.15 2.04 27.09
CA ARG A 673 -31.59 1.78 27.25
C ARG A 673 -31.88 0.93 28.48
N LYS A 674 -30.99 0.00 28.85
CA LYS A 674 -31.11 -0.81 30.07
C LYS A 674 -30.94 0.06 31.33
N LEU A 675 -29.96 0.96 31.33
CA LEU A 675 -29.78 1.95 32.40
C LEU A 675 -30.99 2.89 32.53
N GLU A 676 -31.57 3.32 31.39
CA GLU A 676 -32.78 4.14 31.36
C GLU A 676 -34.00 3.41 31.96
N LYS A 677 -34.19 2.12 31.62
CA LYS A 677 -35.28 1.29 32.17
C LYS A 677 -35.10 0.98 33.65
N GLY A 678 -33.87 0.79 34.13
CA GLY A 678 -33.58 0.62 35.56
C GLY A 678 -33.93 1.87 36.38
N GLY A 679 -33.77 3.07 35.79
CA GLY A 679 -34.23 4.32 36.38
C GLY A 679 -35.76 4.47 36.44
N LYS A 680 -36.50 3.81 35.54
CA LYS A 680 -37.98 3.78 35.54
C LYS A 680 -38.58 2.83 36.58
N GLN A 681 -37.82 1.90 37.17
CA GLN A 681 -38.31 1.07 38.29
C GLN A 681 -38.42 1.81 39.63
N TRP A 682 -37.84 3.02 39.73
CA TRP A 682 -38.05 3.95 40.84
C TRP A 682 -39.29 4.86 40.64
N HIS A 683 -40.13 4.54 39.66
CA HIS A 683 -41.26 5.36 39.23
C HIS A 683 -42.61 4.83 39.74
N ASN A 684 -42.62 3.70 40.44
CA ASN A 684 -43.79 3.17 41.15
C ASN A 684 -43.52 3.15 42.65
#